data_AF-A0AAD1SN41-F1
#
_entry.id   AF-A0AAD1SN41-F1
#
_cell.length_a   1.000
_cell.length_b   1.000
_cell.length_c   1.000
_cell.angle_alpha   90.00
_cell.angle_beta   90.00
_cell.angle_gamma   90.00
#
_symmetry.space_group_name_H-M   'P 1'
#
loop_
_entity.id
_entity.type
_entity.pdbx_description
1 polymer ?
#
loop_
_entity_poly.entity_id
_entity_poly.type
_entity_poly.pdbx_seq_one_letter_code
_entity_poly.pdbx_strand_id
1 'polypeptide(L)'
;MSKLVECVPNFSEGRNKEIIDALAAAISQTGGCRLLDVDPGPSTNRTVFTFVGNPEAVIEGALNAARVAFQMIDMRKHKGEHPRMGALDVCPFIPVRNVTMEECVTCANRFAKRLSEELHVPVYLYGEAARSESRRSLPAVRAGEYEGLHTKLQSPEWAPDYGKPIFIPSWGASVCGARKFLIAYNVNLLTTKELAHRIALNIREGGRGKEQPGRLKKIQALGWFLEEENLAQISVNLLDYEISSLHMVYEEICKDAKELNLPVLGSQLVGLIPLQALMDSAEFYIKQENLFILEEEHKLRLAINRLGLDSLSPFEPRKRIIEYLVQDDCSEHALVKQTVEAFVRSVRARSATPGGGSVSAAVAAMGAALGCMVGQMTYGKRQFESLDGVMRALIPPFHTAVDQLLCAVDADSNAFGSYLAALKLPKGTAEEQQKRSSALQEGLKEAIGVPLRLAEKINTLWQPLLELSKHGNIACISDLQVAAKALETGVSGAYFNVLINLKEIHDAEFKMKTQNKVSQLLDEAKRCMESVLRECKSYLLVHFSLPIYVAELLPGRLLKLPCKASVSDSSSCGIQTKILVASPHMDNLAFLLNRGPTLDNTQQDAPQDTQAKLHLLQQVDIQVDMHRLVGLDIKDLMVIMVNMASMGILVLMDTMLMASLAAVLSMQVVDVVPMGNTRNISSINMAMESMAVDPAALTRTD
;
A
#
# COMPACT_ATOMS: atom_id res chain seq x y z
N MET A 1 -0.02 24.96 -7.18
CA MET A 1 -0.79 24.20 -6.17
C MET A 1 -1.15 25.10 -5.00
N SER A 2 -2.27 24.88 -4.31
CA SER A 2 -2.68 25.71 -3.17
C SER A 2 -1.85 25.41 -1.91
N LYS A 3 -1.44 26.48 -1.23
CA LYS A 3 -0.78 26.45 0.08
C LYS A 3 -1.81 26.14 1.17
N LEU A 4 -1.50 25.22 2.06
CA LEU A 4 -2.38 24.84 3.16
C LEU A 4 -1.61 24.81 4.48
N VAL A 5 -2.14 25.57 5.44
CA VAL A 5 -1.66 25.65 6.82
C VAL A 5 -2.78 25.16 7.72
N GLU A 6 -2.44 24.35 8.71
CA GLU A 6 -3.32 24.00 9.82
C GLU A 6 -3.08 24.97 10.98
N CYS A 7 -4.17 25.44 11.58
CA CYS A 7 -4.15 26.23 12.80
C CYS A 7 -4.98 25.51 13.87
N VAL A 8 -4.39 25.37 15.05
CA VAL A 8 -4.98 24.56 16.14
C VAL A 8 -5.10 25.38 17.44
N PRO A 9 -5.88 26.48 17.48
CA PRO A 9 -5.99 27.29 18.68
C PRO A 9 -6.69 26.55 19.82
N ASN A 10 -6.21 26.82 21.03
CA ASN A 10 -6.67 26.20 22.25
C ASN A 10 -7.31 27.25 23.14
N PHE A 11 -8.61 27.11 23.36
CA PHE A 11 -9.38 28.02 24.17
C PHE A 11 -9.70 27.40 25.53
N SER A 12 -9.58 28.21 26.58
CA SER A 12 -9.87 27.86 27.96
C SER A 12 -11.38 27.91 28.23
N GLU A 13 -12.12 27.05 27.55
CA GLU A 13 -13.56 26.80 27.76
C GLU A 13 -13.85 25.40 27.21
N GLY A 14 -14.51 24.54 27.97
CA GLY A 14 -14.87 23.18 27.55
C GLY A 14 -16.28 22.74 27.99
N ARG A 15 -17.09 23.64 28.56
CA ARG A 15 -18.39 23.34 29.16
C ARG A 15 -19.52 24.14 28.54
N ASN A 16 -19.33 25.43 28.30
CA ASN A 16 -20.36 26.30 27.75
C ASN A 16 -20.43 26.20 26.22
N LYS A 17 -21.46 25.51 25.73
CA LYS A 17 -21.69 25.31 24.29
C LYS A 17 -21.89 26.62 23.53
N GLU A 18 -22.53 27.62 24.11
CA GLU A 18 -22.76 28.90 23.42
C GLU A 18 -21.44 29.61 23.07
N ILE A 19 -20.46 29.54 23.97
CA ILE A 19 -19.12 30.11 23.73
C ILE A 19 -18.39 29.29 22.67
N ILE A 20 -18.43 27.97 22.77
CA ILE A 20 -17.76 27.05 21.83
C ILE A 20 -18.31 27.23 20.42
N ASP A 21 -19.64 27.27 20.27
CA ASP A 21 -20.33 27.44 18.99
C ASP A 21 -20.07 28.83 18.40
N ALA A 22 -20.01 29.88 19.23
CA ALA A 22 -19.65 31.22 18.77
C ALA A 22 -18.22 31.30 18.24
N LEU A 23 -17.27 30.63 18.90
CA LEU A 23 -15.88 30.51 18.42
C LEU A 23 -15.80 29.72 17.12
N ALA A 24 -16.50 28.58 17.04
CA ALA A 24 -16.57 27.76 15.82
C ALA A 24 -17.15 28.56 14.64
N ALA A 25 -18.21 29.33 14.88
CA ALA A 25 -18.83 30.19 13.88
C ALA A 25 -17.89 31.30 13.40
N ALA A 26 -17.15 31.95 14.30
CA ALA A 26 -16.18 32.98 13.95
C ALA A 26 -15.07 32.45 13.02
N ILE A 27 -14.60 31.22 13.25
CA ILE A 27 -13.63 30.56 12.38
C ILE A 27 -14.27 30.21 11.04
N SER A 28 -15.43 29.54 11.07
CA SER A 28 -16.08 29.00 9.86
C SER A 28 -16.60 30.09 8.91
N GLN A 29 -16.97 31.26 9.43
CA GLN A 29 -17.41 32.40 8.62
C GLN A 29 -16.23 33.18 8.01
N THR A 30 -14.99 32.87 8.39
CA THR A 30 -13.82 33.52 7.82
C THR A 30 -13.53 32.97 6.42
N GLY A 31 -13.59 33.84 5.41
CA GLY A 31 -13.36 33.46 4.02
C GLY A 31 -11.98 32.81 3.82
N GLY A 32 -11.97 31.60 3.26
CA GLY A 32 -10.74 30.83 3.00
C GLY A 32 -10.26 29.95 4.16
N CYS A 33 -10.99 29.94 5.29
CA CYS A 33 -10.82 28.96 6.36
C CYS A 33 -11.86 27.85 6.25
N ARG A 34 -11.45 26.63 6.61
CA ARG A 34 -12.35 25.49 6.75
C ARG A 34 -12.14 24.87 8.12
N LEU A 35 -13.15 24.97 8.97
CA LEU A 35 -13.17 24.32 10.28
C LEU A 35 -13.31 22.81 10.07
N LEU A 36 -12.36 22.04 10.61
CA LEU A 36 -12.29 20.60 10.45
C LEU A 36 -12.85 19.85 11.66
N ASP A 37 -12.48 20.31 12.86
CA ASP A 37 -12.84 19.63 14.10
C ASP A 37 -12.92 20.61 15.26
N VAL A 38 -13.80 20.30 16.22
CA VAL A 38 -13.96 21.00 17.48
C VAL A 38 -14.05 19.95 18.56
N ASP A 39 -13.04 19.91 19.44
CA ASP A 39 -12.89 18.87 20.47
C ASP A 39 -12.96 19.50 21.87
N PRO A 40 -14.17 19.58 22.47
CA PRO A 40 -14.37 20.13 23.81
C PRO A 40 -14.18 19.06 24.90
N GLY A 41 -13.36 19.36 25.90
CA GLY A 41 -13.18 18.52 27.09
C GLY A 41 -13.80 19.16 28.34
N PRO A 42 -14.89 18.61 28.93
CA PRO A 42 -15.54 19.19 30.11
C PRO A 42 -14.68 19.17 31.38
N SER A 43 -13.98 18.04 31.63
CA SER A 43 -13.05 17.88 32.76
C SER A 43 -11.77 18.70 32.60
N THR A 44 -11.20 18.72 31.39
CA THR A 44 -10.03 19.57 31.07
C THR A 44 -10.38 21.05 31.00
N ASN A 45 -11.67 21.38 30.85
CA ASN A 45 -12.23 22.71 30.62
C ASN A 45 -11.48 23.48 29.52
N ARG A 46 -11.24 22.79 28.40
CA ARG A 46 -10.53 23.31 27.23
C ARG A 46 -11.18 22.77 25.97
N THR A 47 -11.23 23.60 24.94
CA THR A 47 -11.64 23.19 23.59
C THR A 47 -10.49 23.42 22.62
N VAL A 48 -10.20 22.38 21.84
CA VAL A 48 -9.24 22.43 20.74
C VAL A 48 -10.03 22.64 19.45
N PHE A 49 -9.73 23.71 18.72
CA PHE A 49 -10.31 23.92 17.39
C PHE A 49 -9.25 23.60 16.36
N THR A 50 -9.63 22.90 15.30
CA THR A 50 -8.70 22.56 14.21
C THR A 50 -9.30 23.05 12.90
N PHE A 51 -8.57 23.89 12.19
CA PHE A 51 -9.00 24.40 10.88
C PHE A 51 -7.82 24.59 9.95
N VAL A 52 -8.11 24.57 8.65
CA VAL A 52 -7.11 24.72 7.59
C VAL A 52 -7.47 25.86 6.65
N GLY A 53 -6.46 26.43 6.01
CA GLY A 53 -6.65 27.49 5.02
C GLY A 53 -5.33 27.94 4.42
N ASN A 54 -5.39 28.95 3.55
CA ASN A 54 -4.18 29.62 3.10
C ASN A 54 -3.56 30.44 4.26
N PRO A 55 -2.26 30.80 4.19
CA PRO A 55 -1.56 31.50 5.28
C PRO A 55 -2.26 32.76 5.82
N GLU A 56 -2.86 33.59 4.96
CA GLU A 56 -3.55 34.81 5.38
C GLU A 56 -4.90 34.51 6.04
N ALA A 57 -5.68 33.62 5.45
CA ALA A 57 -7.00 33.24 5.95
C ALA A 57 -6.88 32.65 7.34
N VAL A 58 -5.91 31.75 7.58
CA VAL A 58 -5.77 31.14 8.91
C VAL A 58 -5.42 32.14 10.01
N ILE A 59 -4.67 33.21 9.67
CA ILE A 59 -4.38 34.30 10.60
C ILE A 59 -5.66 35.07 10.93
N GLU A 60 -6.48 35.41 9.92
CA GLU A 60 -7.76 36.09 10.14
C GLU A 60 -8.73 35.23 10.95
N GLY A 61 -8.81 33.93 10.65
CA GLY A 61 -9.68 32.99 11.37
C GLY A 61 -9.32 32.90 12.84
N ALA A 62 -8.02 32.79 13.14
CA ALA A 62 -7.52 32.78 14.52
C ALA A 62 -7.78 34.12 15.24
N LEU A 63 -7.63 35.27 14.56
CA LEU A 63 -7.90 36.59 15.15
C LEU A 63 -9.39 36.79 15.41
N ASN A 64 -10.26 36.40 14.47
CA ASN A 64 -11.72 36.45 14.64
C ASN A 64 -12.16 35.63 15.86
N ALA A 65 -11.66 34.41 15.99
CA ALA A 65 -11.92 33.57 17.16
C ALA A 65 -11.42 34.23 18.46
N ALA A 66 -10.21 34.82 18.45
CA ALA A 66 -9.66 35.51 19.60
C ALA A 66 -10.50 36.74 20.03
N ARG A 67 -11.05 37.51 19.07
CA ARG A 67 -11.93 38.67 19.36
C ARG A 67 -13.21 38.23 20.07
N VAL A 68 -13.81 37.12 19.62
CA VAL A 68 -15.01 36.55 20.27
C VAL A 68 -14.66 36.01 21.66
N ALA A 69 -13.56 35.26 21.78
CA ALA A 69 -13.09 34.75 23.08
C ALA A 69 -12.85 35.88 24.09
N PHE A 70 -12.33 37.03 23.65
CA PHE A 70 -12.00 38.16 24.52
C PHE A 70 -13.25 38.76 25.17
N GLN A 71 -14.40 38.67 24.51
CA GLN A 71 -15.67 39.17 25.02
C GLN A 71 -16.40 38.14 25.90
N MET A 72 -16.24 36.85 25.59
CA MET A 72 -17.05 35.79 26.18
C MET A 72 -16.35 34.99 27.29
N ILE A 73 -15.02 34.88 27.29
CA ILE A 73 -14.25 34.10 28.26
C ILE A 73 -13.70 35.02 29.35
N ASP A 74 -13.89 34.63 30.62
CA ASP A 74 -13.33 35.31 31.78
C ASP A 74 -12.44 34.36 32.60
N MET A 75 -11.12 34.49 32.44
CA MET A 75 -10.13 33.63 33.10
C MET A 75 -10.17 33.69 34.62
N ARG A 76 -10.74 34.74 35.24
CA ARG A 76 -10.90 34.83 36.71
C ARG A 76 -11.79 33.73 37.27
N LYS A 77 -12.71 33.20 36.45
CA LYS A 77 -13.65 32.14 36.83
C LYS A 77 -13.24 30.77 36.29
N HIS A 78 -12.22 30.71 35.43
CA HIS A 78 -11.81 29.49 34.77
C HIS A 78 -10.98 28.58 35.68
N LYS A 79 -11.37 27.30 35.74
CA LYS A 79 -10.61 26.20 36.35
C LYS A 79 -10.82 24.92 35.53
N GLY A 80 -9.75 24.15 35.33
CA GLY A 80 -9.78 22.86 34.64
C GLY A 80 -8.54 22.04 34.98
N GLU A 81 -8.60 20.72 34.76
CA GLU A 81 -7.46 19.82 35.01
C GLU A 81 -6.27 20.06 34.06
N HIS A 82 -6.51 20.69 32.90
CA HIS A 82 -5.46 20.97 31.93
C HIS A 82 -4.72 22.28 32.27
N PRO A 83 -3.37 22.29 32.32
CA PRO A 83 -2.58 23.49 32.53
C PRO A 83 -2.85 24.57 31.48
N ARG A 84 -3.17 25.78 31.93
CA ARG A 84 -3.57 26.91 31.07
C ARG A 84 -3.01 28.24 31.58
N MET A 85 -2.69 29.18 30.68
CA MET A 85 -2.27 30.53 31.10
C MET A 85 -3.20 31.65 30.59
N GLY A 86 -4.07 31.39 29.61
CA GLY A 86 -4.96 32.42 29.09
C GLY A 86 -6.19 31.89 28.35
N ALA A 87 -7.10 32.80 28.02
CA ALA A 87 -8.35 32.49 27.34
C ALA A 87 -8.11 31.83 25.98
N LEU A 88 -7.18 32.39 25.19
CA LEU A 88 -6.49 31.69 24.12
C LEU A 88 -5.09 31.33 24.65
N ASP A 89 -4.89 30.05 24.96
CA ASP A 89 -3.73 29.57 25.70
C ASP A 89 -2.55 29.29 24.74
N VAL A 90 -2.79 28.54 23.66
CA VAL A 90 -1.81 28.38 22.58
C VAL A 90 -2.47 28.34 21.19
N CYS A 91 -1.87 29.05 20.24
CA CYS A 91 -2.26 29.09 18.82
C CYS A 91 -1.04 28.74 17.93
N PRO A 92 -0.86 27.45 17.58
CA PRO A 92 0.17 27.01 16.66
C PRO A 92 -0.28 27.05 15.19
N PHE A 93 0.69 27.29 14.31
CA PHE A 93 0.57 27.15 12.86
C PHE A 93 1.45 25.99 12.38
N ILE A 94 0.87 25.07 11.61
CA ILE A 94 1.52 23.83 11.19
C ILE A 94 1.48 23.74 9.65
N PRO A 95 2.61 23.42 9.00
CA PRO A 95 2.63 23.22 7.56
C PRO A 95 1.91 21.91 7.19
N VAL A 96 0.93 21.98 6.28
CA VAL A 96 0.22 20.79 5.76
C VAL A 96 0.63 20.50 4.33
N ARG A 97 0.50 21.48 3.42
CA ARG A 97 0.78 21.26 2.00
C ARG A 97 1.37 22.48 1.32
N ASN A 98 2.50 22.30 0.63
CA ASN A 98 3.21 23.34 -0.12
C ASN A 98 3.53 24.60 0.71
N VAL A 99 3.77 24.42 2.01
CA VAL A 99 4.12 25.48 2.95
C VAL A 99 5.35 25.04 3.73
N THR A 100 6.32 25.94 3.88
CA THR A 100 7.52 25.67 4.67
C THR A 100 7.33 26.03 6.14
N MET A 101 8.20 25.52 7.00
CA MET A 101 8.18 25.91 8.42
C MET A 101 8.43 27.42 8.58
N GLU A 102 9.28 28.03 7.76
CA GLU A 102 9.57 29.47 7.78
C GLU A 102 8.33 30.33 7.47
N GLU A 103 7.50 29.88 6.52
CA GLU A 103 6.22 30.53 6.22
C GLU A 103 5.26 30.44 7.42
N CYS A 104 5.23 29.30 8.13
CA CYS A 104 4.44 29.15 9.35
C CYS A 104 4.97 30.03 10.50
N VAL A 105 6.29 30.18 10.63
CA VAL A 105 6.92 31.11 11.59
C VAL A 105 6.52 32.56 11.27
N THR A 106 6.45 32.90 9.99
CA THR A 106 5.98 34.21 9.54
C THR A 106 4.51 34.42 9.91
N CYS A 107 3.66 33.41 9.74
CA CYS A 107 2.26 33.46 10.17
C CYS A 107 2.13 33.70 11.68
N ALA A 108 2.90 32.95 12.47
CA ALA A 108 2.92 33.07 13.93
C ALA A 108 3.32 34.49 14.38
N ASN A 109 4.36 35.06 13.78
CA ASN A 109 4.79 36.43 14.08
C ASN A 109 3.72 37.47 13.73
N ARG A 110 3.07 37.34 12.57
CA ARG A 110 2.03 38.26 12.12
C ARG A 110 0.77 38.18 12.98
N PHE A 111 0.34 36.96 13.32
CA PHE A 111 -0.76 36.74 14.26
C PHE A 111 -0.45 37.36 15.63
N ALA A 112 0.71 37.05 16.21
CA ALA A 112 1.09 37.54 17.54
C ALA A 112 1.16 39.07 17.61
N LYS A 113 1.73 39.72 16.59
CA LYS A 113 1.79 41.19 16.49
C LYS A 113 0.38 41.80 16.48
N ARG A 114 -0.49 41.32 15.58
CA ARG A 114 -1.86 41.85 15.43
C ARG A 114 -2.74 41.57 16.64
N LEU A 115 -2.66 40.35 17.20
CA LEU A 115 -3.40 39.99 18.41
C LEU A 115 -3.08 40.95 19.55
N SER A 116 -1.79 41.27 19.71
CA SER A 116 -1.33 42.18 20.74
C SER A 116 -1.71 43.64 20.47
N GLU A 117 -1.64 44.09 19.21
CA GLU A 117 -2.06 45.45 18.82
C GLU A 117 -3.57 45.68 18.99
N GLU A 118 -4.40 44.66 18.71
CA GLU A 118 -5.86 44.77 18.78
C GLU A 118 -6.39 44.57 20.21
N LEU A 119 -5.95 43.51 20.91
CA LEU A 119 -6.47 43.16 22.23
C LEU A 119 -5.62 43.68 23.39
N HIS A 120 -4.45 44.26 23.11
CA HIS A 120 -3.52 44.81 24.11
C HIS A 120 -2.99 43.75 25.10
N VAL A 121 -2.98 42.47 24.72
CA VAL A 121 -2.56 41.33 25.55
C VAL A 121 -1.07 40.99 25.38
N PRO A 122 -0.42 40.44 26.42
CA PRO A 122 0.94 39.91 26.31
C PRO A 122 0.95 38.59 25.52
N VAL A 123 1.82 38.50 24.52
CA VAL A 123 1.96 37.32 23.65
C VAL A 123 3.40 36.82 23.64
N TYR A 124 3.58 35.52 23.83
CA TYR A 124 4.87 34.83 23.75
C TYR A 124 4.97 34.00 22.48
N LEU A 125 6.17 33.94 21.90
CA LEU A 125 6.47 33.03 20.80
C LEU A 125 7.09 31.72 21.30
N TYR A 126 6.63 30.58 20.78
CA TYR A 126 7.15 29.25 21.15
C TYR A 126 7.47 28.37 19.92
N GLY A 127 8.06 27.19 20.18
CA GLY A 127 8.39 26.22 19.15
C GLY A 127 9.45 26.76 18.19
N GLU A 128 9.26 26.54 16.89
CA GLU A 128 10.18 27.03 15.85
C GLU A 128 10.11 28.56 15.66
N ALA A 129 9.13 29.24 16.28
CA ALA A 129 9.04 30.70 16.29
C ALA A 129 9.68 31.36 17.53
N ALA A 130 10.17 30.57 18.50
CA ALA A 130 10.73 31.09 19.73
C ALA A 130 12.01 31.92 19.47
N ARG A 131 12.13 33.08 20.13
CA ARG A 131 13.33 33.93 20.04
C ARG A 131 14.47 33.50 20.97
N SER A 132 14.14 32.70 21.99
CA SER A 132 15.10 32.16 22.95
C SER A 132 14.85 30.68 23.16
N GLU A 133 15.92 29.91 23.41
CA GLU A 133 15.81 28.46 23.62
C GLU A 133 14.95 28.13 24.85
N SER A 134 14.96 29.00 25.87
CA SER A 134 14.12 28.88 27.06
C SER A 134 12.61 28.90 26.78
N ARG A 135 12.19 29.49 25.65
CA ARG A 135 10.78 29.64 25.24
C ARG A 135 10.32 28.61 24.21
N ARG A 136 11.23 27.74 23.74
CA ARG A 136 10.91 26.73 22.73
C ARG A 136 9.86 25.73 23.22
N SER A 137 9.94 25.36 24.51
CA SER A 137 9.04 24.41 25.15
C SER A 137 7.79 25.09 25.72
N LEU A 138 6.60 24.69 25.23
CA LEU A 138 5.32 25.22 25.72
C LEU A 138 5.14 25.02 27.24
N PRO A 139 5.43 23.85 27.84
CA PRO A 139 5.40 23.70 29.30
C PRO A 139 6.29 24.69 30.06
N ALA A 140 7.44 25.09 29.51
CA ALA A 140 8.31 26.08 30.15
C ALA A 140 7.67 27.48 30.13
N VAL A 141 7.03 27.86 29.02
CA VAL A 141 6.27 29.12 28.92
C VAL A 141 5.02 29.07 29.81
N ARG A 142 4.39 27.91 29.98
CA ARG A 142 3.24 27.68 30.88
C ARG A 142 3.57 27.49 32.35
N ALA A 143 4.85 27.45 32.74
CA ALA A 143 5.22 27.26 34.13
C ALA A 143 4.62 28.38 35.00
N GLY A 144 3.86 27.97 36.02
CA GLY A 144 3.10 28.86 36.91
C GLY A 144 1.65 29.11 36.48
N GLU A 145 1.23 28.65 35.29
CA GLU A 145 -0.14 28.78 34.76
C GLU A 145 -0.67 30.22 34.79
N TYR A 146 -1.99 30.42 34.87
CA TYR A 146 -2.63 31.72 34.98
C TYR A 146 -2.24 32.45 36.28
N GLU A 147 -2.17 31.74 37.39
CA GLU A 147 -1.92 32.29 38.73
C GLU A 147 -0.51 32.88 38.86
N GLY A 148 0.48 32.30 38.19
CA GLY A 148 1.87 32.74 38.19
C GLY A 148 2.18 33.87 37.19
N LEU A 149 1.26 34.24 36.31
CA LEU A 149 1.52 35.26 35.28
C LEU A 149 1.81 36.63 35.86
N HIS A 150 1.13 37.01 36.95
CA HIS A 150 1.29 38.33 37.56
C HIS A 150 2.73 38.60 38.02
N THR A 151 3.38 37.62 38.65
CA THR A 151 4.80 37.71 39.05
C THR A 151 5.74 37.52 37.86
N LYS A 152 5.38 36.65 36.91
CA LYS A 152 6.18 36.38 35.72
C LYS A 152 6.34 37.62 34.84
N LEU A 153 5.27 38.38 34.61
CA LEU A 153 5.29 39.61 33.79
C LEU A 153 6.11 40.75 34.42
N GLN A 154 6.36 40.71 35.73
CA GLN A 154 7.22 41.70 36.41
C GLN A 154 8.71 41.42 36.18
N SER A 155 9.07 40.21 35.77
CA SER A 155 10.46 39.81 35.54
C SER A 155 10.92 40.21 34.14
N PRO A 156 12.05 40.92 33.98
CA PRO A 156 12.53 41.37 32.67
C PRO A 156 12.88 40.20 31.74
N GLU A 157 13.31 39.06 32.29
CA GLU A 157 13.58 37.83 31.54
C GLU A 157 12.32 37.28 30.83
N TRP A 158 11.16 37.51 31.42
CA TRP A 158 9.86 37.05 30.92
C TRP A 158 9.05 38.15 30.25
N ALA A 159 9.71 39.21 29.78
CA ALA A 159 9.08 40.21 28.93
C ALA A 159 8.45 39.53 27.69
N PRO A 160 7.18 39.80 27.36
CA PRO A 160 6.51 39.16 26.23
C PRO A 160 7.17 39.57 24.91
N ASP A 161 7.11 38.68 23.90
CA ASP A 161 7.69 38.93 22.58
C ASP A 161 6.94 40.02 21.81
N TYR A 162 5.62 40.10 22.06
CA TYR A 162 4.73 41.16 21.60
C TYR A 162 3.81 41.62 22.74
N GLY A 163 3.53 42.92 22.76
CA GLY A 163 2.66 43.54 23.77
C GLY A 163 3.41 44.10 24.96
N LYS A 164 2.65 44.80 25.81
CA LYS A 164 3.18 45.34 27.06
C LYS A 164 3.14 44.25 28.14
N PRO A 165 4.08 44.23 29.10
CA PRO A 165 4.07 43.31 30.24
C PRO A 165 3.00 43.72 31.27
N ILE A 166 1.73 43.72 30.84
CA ILE A 166 0.57 44.10 31.65
C ILE A 166 -0.28 42.84 31.85
N PHE A 167 -0.61 42.56 33.11
CA PHE A 167 -1.51 41.46 33.43
C PHE A 167 -2.96 41.87 33.16
N ILE A 168 -3.65 41.13 32.30
CA ILE A 168 -5.07 41.34 31.98
C ILE A 168 -5.88 40.21 32.62
N PRO A 169 -6.63 40.47 33.71
CA PRO A 169 -7.28 39.41 34.48
C PRO A 169 -8.31 38.58 33.70
N SER A 170 -9.05 39.19 32.77
CA SER A 170 -10.04 38.45 31.97
C SER A 170 -9.39 37.50 30.96
N TRP A 171 -8.15 37.76 30.54
CA TRP A 171 -7.50 37.07 29.42
C TRP A 171 -6.29 36.22 29.82
N GLY A 172 -5.45 36.68 30.74
CA GLY A 172 -4.13 36.08 31.00
C GLY A 172 -3.10 36.44 29.92
N ALA A 173 -2.37 35.45 29.42
CA ALA A 173 -1.39 35.60 28.34
C ALA A 173 -1.64 34.57 27.24
N SER A 174 -1.21 34.88 26.01
CA SER A 174 -1.34 33.96 24.87
C SER A 174 0.02 33.50 24.36
N VAL A 175 0.08 32.25 23.90
CA VAL A 175 1.26 31.71 23.23
C VAL A 175 0.96 31.46 21.77
N CYS A 176 1.85 31.89 20.88
CA CYS A 176 1.74 31.64 19.44
C CYS A 176 3.03 31.00 18.94
N GLY A 177 2.96 30.12 17.94
CA GLY A 177 4.18 29.55 17.38
C GLY A 177 3.96 28.76 16.11
N ALA A 178 5.06 28.23 15.60
CA ALA A 178 5.05 27.26 14.51
C ALA A 178 5.70 25.97 15.00
N ARG A 179 5.16 24.83 14.56
CA ARG A 179 5.68 23.51 14.92
C ARG A 179 5.32 22.48 13.87
N LYS A 180 5.98 21.33 13.92
CA LYS A 180 5.53 20.12 13.24
C LYS A 180 4.15 19.68 13.75
N PHE A 181 3.51 18.80 12.98
CA PHE A 181 2.27 18.15 13.39
C PHE A 181 2.48 17.45 14.73
N LEU A 182 1.56 17.66 15.67
CA LEU A 182 1.62 17.10 17.02
C LEU A 182 0.38 16.24 17.19
N ILE A 183 0.60 14.99 17.61
CA ILE A 183 -0.49 14.06 17.85
C ILE A 183 -0.75 14.04 19.36
N ALA A 184 -1.95 14.44 19.76
CA ALA A 184 -2.41 14.34 21.14
C ALA A 184 -3.06 12.97 21.33
N TYR A 185 -2.39 12.11 22.09
CA TYR A 185 -2.70 10.70 22.23
C TYR A 185 -2.79 10.34 23.71
N ASN A 186 -3.97 9.91 24.16
CA ASN A 186 -4.21 9.52 25.55
C ASN A 186 -4.32 8.00 25.63
N VAL A 187 -3.63 7.36 26.58
CA VAL A 187 -3.76 5.91 26.84
C VAL A 187 -4.55 5.71 28.12
N ASN A 188 -5.55 4.84 28.07
CA ASN A 188 -6.51 4.61 29.15
C ASN A 188 -6.02 3.48 30.08
N LEU A 189 -6.06 3.72 31.40
CA LEU A 189 -5.69 2.73 32.41
C LEU A 189 -6.73 2.68 33.53
N LEU A 190 -7.04 1.47 33.99
CA LEU A 190 -7.87 1.29 35.19
C LEU A 190 -6.96 1.36 36.43
N THR A 191 -6.64 2.58 36.85
CA THR A 191 -5.71 2.85 37.95
C THR A 191 -5.93 4.25 38.54
N THR A 192 -5.07 4.69 39.47
CA THR A 192 -5.10 6.02 40.06
C THR A 192 -4.29 7.04 39.25
N LYS A 193 -4.57 8.34 39.43
CA LYS A 193 -3.84 9.44 38.79
C LYS A 193 -2.34 9.37 39.07
N GLU A 194 -1.93 8.98 40.27
CA GLU A 194 -0.53 8.91 40.69
C GLU A 194 0.23 7.82 39.94
N LEU A 195 -0.40 6.66 39.72
CA LEU A 195 0.20 5.56 38.98
C LEU A 195 0.27 5.85 37.48
N ALA A 196 -0.78 6.44 36.90
CA ALA A 196 -0.73 6.94 35.52
C ALA A 196 0.38 7.99 35.36
N HIS A 197 0.50 8.92 36.31
CA HIS A 197 1.55 9.94 36.28
C HIS A 197 2.95 9.33 36.44
N ARG A 198 3.10 8.29 37.26
CA ARG A 198 4.36 7.55 37.41
C ARG A 198 4.82 6.95 36.07
N ILE A 199 3.92 6.37 35.29
CA ILE A 199 4.25 5.82 33.96
C ILE A 199 4.57 6.97 32.99
N ALA A 200 3.78 8.05 33.01
CA ALA A 200 4.03 9.25 32.20
C ALA A 200 5.45 9.81 32.40
N LEU A 201 5.94 9.80 33.64
CA LEU A 201 7.30 10.23 34.01
C LEU A 201 8.39 9.32 33.45
N ASN A 202 8.13 8.03 33.25
CA ASN A 202 9.10 7.08 32.69
C ASN A 202 9.24 7.24 31.17
N ILE A 203 8.13 7.52 30.48
CA ILE A 203 8.10 7.58 29.01
C ILE A 203 8.52 8.94 28.45
N ARG A 204 8.17 10.05 29.11
CA ARG A 204 8.37 11.40 28.56
C ARG A 204 9.83 11.80 28.54
N GLU A 205 10.25 12.58 27.54
CA GLU A 205 11.65 12.96 27.35
C GLU A 205 12.25 13.66 28.57
N GLY A 206 11.48 14.56 29.20
CA GLY A 206 11.88 15.29 30.41
C GLY A 206 12.01 14.41 31.67
N GLY A 207 11.55 13.17 31.62
CA GLY A 207 11.67 12.19 32.68
C GLY A 207 11.14 12.65 34.04
N ARG A 208 11.83 12.21 35.09
CA ARG A 208 11.60 12.61 36.51
C ARG A 208 12.42 13.84 36.92
N GLY A 209 13.27 14.34 36.03
CA GLY A 209 14.19 15.44 36.27
C GLY A 209 15.38 15.37 35.33
N LYS A 210 16.28 16.35 35.39
CA LYS A 210 17.45 16.44 34.48
C LYS A 210 18.39 15.23 34.56
N GLU A 211 18.46 14.57 35.72
CA GLU A 211 19.35 13.42 35.96
C GLU A 211 18.72 12.07 35.58
N GLN A 212 17.40 12.02 35.38
CA GLN A 212 16.66 10.80 35.05
C GLN A 212 15.70 11.09 33.88
N PRO A 213 16.24 11.20 32.65
CA PRO A 213 15.42 11.37 31.45
C PRO A 213 14.56 10.12 31.22
N GLY A 214 13.41 10.30 30.56
CA GLY A 214 12.57 9.17 30.17
C GLY A 214 13.07 8.45 28.92
N ARG A 215 12.36 7.38 28.55
CA ARG A 215 12.77 6.46 27.48
C ARG A 215 12.56 7.02 26.08
N LEU A 216 11.45 7.73 25.83
CA LEU A 216 11.07 8.19 24.50
C LEU A 216 11.50 9.64 24.27
N LYS A 217 11.99 9.92 23.06
CA LYS A 217 12.40 11.26 22.61
C LYS A 217 11.21 11.99 21.99
N LYS A 218 11.17 13.32 22.05
CA LYS A 218 10.08 14.12 21.48
C LYS A 218 8.69 13.77 22.01
N ILE A 219 8.64 13.22 23.23
CA ILE A 219 7.40 12.89 23.93
C ILE A 219 7.26 13.77 25.16
N GLN A 220 6.09 14.40 25.30
CA GLN A 220 5.65 14.99 26.56
C GLN A 220 4.48 14.19 27.09
N ALA A 221 4.46 13.86 28.37
CA ALA A 221 3.35 13.13 28.97
C ALA A 221 3.01 13.61 30.38
N LEU A 222 1.73 13.48 30.73
CA LEU A 222 1.14 13.80 32.02
C LEU A 222 0.12 12.70 32.38
N GLY A 223 -0.09 12.48 33.68
CA GLY A 223 -1.13 11.56 34.16
C GLY A 223 -2.26 12.36 34.78
N TRP A 224 -3.50 12.09 34.38
CA TRP A 224 -4.69 12.69 34.97
C TRP A 224 -5.80 11.65 35.16
N PHE A 225 -6.90 12.07 35.77
CA PHE A 225 -8.09 11.25 35.97
C PHE A 225 -9.28 11.91 35.29
N LEU A 226 -10.01 11.15 34.48
CA LEU A 226 -11.27 11.59 33.89
C LEU A 226 -12.40 11.22 34.83
N GLU A 227 -13.05 12.23 35.43
CA GLU A 227 -14.17 12.00 36.35
C GLU A 227 -15.39 11.43 35.64
N GLU A 228 -15.67 11.90 34.42
CA GLU A 228 -16.83 11.47 33.62
C GLU A 228 -16.80 10.00 33.21
N GLU A 229 -15.61 9.47 32.92
CA GLU A 229 -15.41 8.08 32.50
C GLU A 229 -14.88 7.18 33.63
N ASN A 230 -14.65 7.74 34.81
CA ASN A 230 -14.08 7.07 36.00
C ASN A 230 -12.81 6.25 35.70
N LEU A 231 -11.87 6.85 34.95
CA LEU A 231 -10.63 6.20 34.51
C LEU A 231 -9.43 7.14 34.56
N ALA A 232 -8.24 6.58 34.77
CA ALA A 232 -7.00 7.33 34.65
C ALA A 232 -6.49 7.31 33.20
N GLN A 233 -5.87 8.40 32.76
CA GLN A 233 -5.22 8.46 31.46
C GLN A 233 -3.78 8.95 31.59
N ILE A 234 -2.95 8.41 30.71
CA ILE A 234 -1.65 8.99 30.38
C ILE A 234 -1.87 9.84 29.14
N SER A 235 -1.92 11.15 29.31
CA SER A 235 -2.00 12.08 28.19
C SER A 235 -0.61 12.31 27.62
N VAL A 236 -0.45 12.02 26.33
CA VAL A 236 0.82 12.08 25.62
C VAL A 236 0.70 13.03 24.44
N ASN A 237 1.67 13.95 24.31
CA ASN A 237 1.88 14.74 23.11
C ASN A 237 3.10 14.19 22.38
N LEU A 238 2.86 13.62 21.20
CA LEU A 238 3.91 13.23 20.26
C LEU A 238 4.32 14.48 19.47
N LEU A 239 5.47 15.06 19.81
CA LEU A 239 5.96 16.28 19.14
C LEU A 239 6.50 15.99 17.74
N ASP A 240 6.93 14.75 17.50
CA ASP A 240 7.40 14.26 16.20
C ASP A 240 7.14 12.75 16.10
N TYR A 241 6.11 12.36 15.34
CA TYR A 241 5.69 10.97 15.21
C TYR A 241 6.64 10.13 14.35
N GLU A 242 7.51 10.77 13.56
CA GLU A 242 8.54 10.07 12.76
C GLU A 242 9.67 9.54 13.66
N ILE A 243 9.94 10.23 14.78
CA ILE A 243 10.96 9.82 15.77
C ILE A 243 10.35 8.89 16.81
N SER A 244 9.15 9.20 17.31
CA SER A 244 8.45 8.38 18.29
C SER A 244 7.00 8.19 17.86
N SER A 245 6.76 7.04 17.23
CA SER A 245 5.49 6.62 16.66
C SER A 245 4.44 6.26 17.72
N LEU A 246 3.17 6.22 17.30
CA LEU A 246 2.02 5.87 18.15
C LEU A 246 2.14 4.48 18.76
N HIS A 247 2.47 3.47 17.95
CA HIS A 247 2.65 2.10 18.42
C HIS A 247 3.78 2.00 19.45
N MET A 248 4.91 2.71 19.26
CA MET A 248 6.01 2.69 20.25
C MET A 248 5.55 3.27 21.59
N VAL A 249 4.84 4.39 21.60
CA VAL A 249 4.29 4.98 22.82
C VAL A 249 3.31 4.02 23.51
N TYR A 250 2.39 3.44 22.76
CA TYR A 250 1.38 2.53 23.31
C TYR A 250 1.99 1.24 23.87
N GLU A 251 2.90 0.59 23.14
CA GLU A 251 3.56 -0.64 23.59
C GLU A 251 4.46 -0.41 24.82
N GLU A 252 5.17 0.71 24.89
CA GLU A 252 6.00 1.06 26.05
C GLU A 252 5.16 1.35 27.30
N ILE A 253 4.00 2.00 27.14
CA ILE A 253 3.03 2.18 28.23
C ILE A 253 2.46 0.82 28.64
N CYS A 254 2.09 -0.04 27.69
CA CYS A 254 1.58 -1.38 27.98
C CYS A 254 2.62 -2.22 28.73
N LYS A 255 3.90 -2.07 28.42
CA LYS A 255 5.00 -2.74 29.13
C LYS A 255 5.10 -2.27 30.58
N ASP A 256 5.14 -0.96 30.82
CA ASP A 256 5.18 -0.39 32.18
C ASP A 256 3.94 -0.76 33.00
N ALA A 257 2.76 -0.74 32.36
CA ALA A 257 1.51 -1.14 33.00
C ALA A 257 1.54 -2.62 33.40
N LYS A 258 2.05 -3.51 32.53
CA LYS A 258 2.24 -4.95 32.85
C LYS A 258 3.20 -5.15 34.02
N GLU A 259 4.31 -4.41 34.09
CA GLU A 259 5.24 -4.49 35.23
C GLU A 259 4.59 -4.10 36.56
N LEU A 260 3.61 -3.20 36.52
CA LEU A 260 2.83 -2.76 37.68
C LEU A 260 1.52 -3.54 37.88
N ASN A 261 1.24 -4.56 37.06
CA ASN A 261 -0.02 -5.32 37.03
C ASN A 261 -1.28 -4.45 36.84
N LEU A 262 -1.17 -3.42 36.00
CA LEU A 262 -2.26 -2.51 35.67
C LEU A 262 -2.82 -2.83 34.29
N PRO A 263 -4.15 -2.89 34.12
CA PRO A 263 -4.77 -3.11 32.81
C PRO A 263 -4.82 -1.81 32.00
N VAL A 264 -4.49 -1.92 30.71
CA VAL A 264 -4.65 -0.86 29.70
C VAL A 264 -5.94 -1.12 28.92
N LEU A 265 -6.77 -0.09 28.78
CA LEU A 265 -8.11 -0.17 28.17
C LEU A 265 -8.16 0.60 26.83
N GLY A 266 -7.16 0.39 25.98
CA GLY A 266 -7.03 1.10 24.71
C GLY A 266 -6.60 2.55 24.89
N SER A 267 -7.00 3.39 23.93
CA SER A 267 -6.52 4.77 23.82
C SER A 267 -7.54 5.69 23.16
N GLN A 268 -7.24 6.98 23.17
CA GLN A 268 -8.04 8.03 22.56
C GLN A 268 -7.11 8.98 21.82
N LEU A 269 -7.47 9.30 20.58
CA LEU A 269 -6.91 10.43 19.86
C LEU A 269 -7.72 11.69 20.18
N VAL A 270 -7.04 12.79 20.49
CA VAL A 270 -7.65 14.12 20.64
C VAL A 270 -7.34 14.95 19.39
N GLY A 271 -8.38 15.42 18.71
CA GLY A 271 -8.27 16.13 17.43
C GLY A 271 -7.96 15.22 16.22
N LEU A 272 -7.16 15.76 15.28
CA LEU A 272 -6.83 15.11 14.01
C LEU A 272 -5.48 14.38 14.04
N ILE A 273 -5.29 13.47 13.09
CA ILE A 273 -4.08 12.67 12.90
C ILE A 273 -3.66 12.62 11.43
N PRO A 274 -2.35 12.59 11.11
CA PRO A 274 -1.87 12.31 9.75
C PRO A 274 -2.04 10.83 9.42
N LEU A 275 -2.48 10.53 8.19
CA LEU A 275 -2.65 9.16 7.70
C LEU A 275 -1.38 8.33 7.92
N GLN A 276 -0.22 8.91 7.61
CA GLN A 276 1.07 8.23 7.74
C GLN A 276 1.32 7.68 9.15
N ALA A 277 0.92 8.39 10.21
CA ALA A 277 1.14 7.95 11.59
C ALA A 277 0.38 6.67 11.96
N LEU A 278 -0.84 6.50 11.40
CA LEU A 278 -1.61 5.26 11.53
C LEU A 278 -1.07 4.16 10.63
N MET A 279 -0.64 4.50 9.42
CA MET A 279 -0.05 3.54 8.47
C MET A 279 1.25 2.95 9.01
N ASP A 280 2.14 3.77 9.58
CA ASP A 280 3.36 3.30 10.24
C ASP A 280 3.07 2.33 11.39
N SER A 281 1.97 2.57 12.11
CA SER A 281 1.51 1.70 13.19
C SER A 281 0.92 0.40 12.66
N ALA A 282 0.16 0.44 11.56
CA ALA A 282 -0.33 -0.76 10.89
C ALA A 282 0.84 -1.62 10.40
N GLU A 283 1.82 -1.03 9.71
CA GLU A 283 2.99 -1.72 9.18
C GLU A 283 3.83 -2.38 10.29
N PHE A 284 3.94 -1.71 11.45
CA PHE A 284 4.58 -2.28 12.64
C PHE A 284 3.87 -3.55 13.12
N TYR A 285 2.55 -3.51 13.33
CA TYR A 285 1.79 -4.68 13.78
C TYR A 285 1.74 -5.78 12.72
N ILE A 286 1.65 -5.45 11.44
CA ILE A 286 1.73 -6.42 10.33
C ILE A 286 3.05 -7.19 10.39
N LYS A 287 4.16 -6.49 10.60
CA LYS A 287 5.49 -7.12 10.72
C LYS A 287 5.64 -7.93 12.00
N GLN A 288 5.19 -7.40 13.14
CA GLN A 288 5.31 -8.07 14.44
C GLN A 288 4.47 -9.35 14.52
N GLU A 289 3.27 -9.34 13.94
CA GLU A 289 2.32 -10.45 13.97
C GLU A 289 2.38 -11.34 12.73
N ASN A 290 3.30 -11.07 11.79
CA ASN A 290 3.48 -11.79 10.52
C ASN A 290 2.18 -11.90 9.69
N LEU A 291 1.44 -10.78 9.63
CA LEU A 291 0.18 -10.68 8.89
C LEU A 291 0.44 -10.35 7.43
N PHE A 292 -0.60 -10.52 6.61
CA PHE A 292 -0.59 -10.09 5.21
C PHE A 292 -1.84 -9.25 4.94
N ILE A 293 -1.66 -7.93 4.95
CA ILE A 293 -2.73 -6.95 4.74
C ILE A 293 -2.25 -5.95 3.70
N LEU A 294 -3.04 -5.77 2.65
CA LEU A 294 -2.71 -4.90 1.52
C LEU A 294 -3.52 -3.62 1.56
N GLU A 295 -4.85 -3.77 1.62
CA GLU A 295 -5.82 -2.68 1.56
C GLU A 295 -5.61 -1.65 2.69
N GLU A 296 -5.58 -0.37 2.34
CA GLU A 296 -5.39 0.75 3.28
C GLU A 296 -6.45 0.74 4.39
N GLU A 297 -7.72 0.51 4.03
CA GLU A 297 -8.82 0.44 5.01
C GLU A 297 -8.61 -0.66 6.05
N HIS A 298 -8.10 -1.82 5.63
CA HIS A 298 -7.80 -2.92 6.55
C HIS A 298 -6.58 -2.63 7.42
N LYS A 299 -5.56 -1.95 6.88
CA LYS A 299 -4.41 -1.48 7.66
C LYS A 299 -4.85 -0.50 8.75
N LEU A 300 -5.69 0.47 8.41
CA LEU A 300 -6.29 1.39 9.37
C LEU A 300 -7.10 0.66 10.42
N ARG A 301 -7.96 -0.27 10.01
CA ARG A 301 -8.76 -1.08 10.95
C ARG A 301 -7.89 -1.89 11.91
N LEU A 302 -6.77 -2.45 11.45
CA LEU A 302 -5.80 -3.13 12.31
C LEU A 302 -5.20 -2.16 13.34
N ALA A 303 -4.70 -1.00 12.89
CA ALA A 303 -4.09 -0.01 13.78
C ALA A 303 -5.08 0.50 14.83
N ILE A 304 -6.31 0.84 14.42
CA ILE A 304 -7.40 1.28 15.30
C ILE A 304 -7.69 0.22 16.36
N ASN A 305 -7.79 -1.05 15.96
CA ASN A 305 -8.08 -2.15 16.88
C ASN A 305 -6.92 -2.41 17.86
N ARG A 306 -5.66 -2.41 17.39
CA ARG A 306 -4.49 -2.69 18.24
C ARG A 306 -4.20 -1.60 19.26
N LEU A 307 -4.31 -0.35 18.83
CA LEU A 307 -4.16 0.81 19.72
C LEU A 307 -5.42 1.02 20.59
N GLY A 308 -6.56 0.45 20.20
CA GLY A 308 -7.83 0.61 20.90
C GLY A 308 -8.36 2.04 20.82
N LEU A 309 -8.23 2.70 19.68
CA LEU A 309 -8.64 4.11 19.47
C LEU A 309 -10.16 4.34 19.65
N ASP A 310 -10.96 3.27 19.53
CA ASP A 310 -12.41 3.27 19.67
C ASP A 310 -12.89 3.18 21.14
N SER A 311 -11.97 3.20 22.11
CA SER A 311 -12.28 2.82 23.50
C SER A 311 -13.26 3.74 24.22
N LEU A 312 -13.21 5.05 23.99
CA LEU A 312 -14.11 6.04 24.60
C LEU A 312 -15.19 6.51 23.63
N SER A 313 -14.86 6.62 22.34
CA SER A 313 -15.76 7.04 21.29
C SER A 313 -15.38 6.37 19.98
N PRO A 314 -16.33 6.08 19.07
CA PRO A 314 -16.01 5.53 17.76
C PRO A 314 -15.00 6.40 16.99
N PHE A 315 -13.93 5.79 16.50
CA PHE A 315 -12.97 6.42 15.61
C PHE A 315 -13.46 6.32 14.18
N GLU A 316 -13.93 7.44 13.62
CA GLU A 316 -14.29 7.53 12.22
C GLU A 316 -13.11 8.07 11.39
N PRO A 317 -12.41 7.24 10.58
CA PRO A 317 -11.19 7.68 9.87
C PRO A 317 -11.43 8.89 8.97
N ARG A 318 -12.58 8.95 8.28
CA ARG A 318 -12.96 10.05 7.39
C ARG A 318 -13.13 11.40 8.09
N LYS A 319 -13.35 11.41 9.41
CA LYS A 319 -13.51 12.64 10.22
C LYS A 319 -12.27 12.98 11.05
N ARG A 320 -11.33 12.04 11.20
CA ARG A 320 -10.15 12.19 12.09
C ARG A 320 -8.84 12.29 11.32
N ILE A 321 -8.77 11.78 10.10
CA ILE A 321 -7.55 11.81 9.27
C ILE A 321 -7.55 13.09 8.42
N ILE A 322 -6.50 13.90 8.59
CA ILE A 322 -6.41 15.21 7.93
C ILE A 322 -6.36 15.11 6.39
N GLU A 323 -5.64 14.13 5.84
CA GLU A 323 -5.52 13.95 4.40
C GLU A 323 -6.87 13.63 3.76
N TYR A 324 -7.69 12.79 4.39
CA TYR A 324 -9.03 12.47 3.89
C TYR A 324 -9.94 13.70 3.92
N LEU A 325 -9.88 14.49 4.99
CA LEU A 325 -10.65 15.74 5.07
C LEU A 325 -10.23 16.72 3.97
N VAL A 326 -8.93 16.84 3.66
CA VAL A 326 -8.37 17.81 2.71
C VAL A 326 -8.48 17.36 1.24
N GLN A 327 -8.47 16.05 0.97
CA GLN A 327 -8.54 15.49 -0.38
C GLN A 327 -9.86 15.79 -1.10
N ASP A 328 -10.95 16.03 -0.37
CA ASP A 328 -12.26 16.35 -0.96
C ASP A 328 -12.24 17.63 -1.82
N ASP A 329 -11.34 18.58 -1.55
CA ASP A 329 -11.28 19.86 -2.29
C ASP A 329 -10.34 19.82 -3.51
N CYS A 330 -9.45 18.83 -3.57
CA CYS A 330 -8.45 18.75 -4.62
C CYS A 330 -8.86 17.70 -5.63
N SER A 331 -9.55 18.16 -6.67
CA SER A 331 -9.92 17.45 -7.89
C SER A 331 -11.31 16.78 -7.90
N GLU A 332 -12.39 17.56 -7.74
CA GLU A 332 -13.69 17.18 -8.33
C GLU A 332 -13.59 16.91 -9.85
N HIS A 333 -12.52 17.40 -10.49
CA HIS A 333 -12.23 17.22 -11.91
C HIS A 333 -11.08 16.24 -12.22
N ALA A 334 -10.59 15.45 -11.24
CA ALA A 334 -9.57 14.44 -11.53
C ALA A 334 -10.10 13.42 -12.55
N LEU A 335 -9.26 13.07 -13.51
CA LEU A 335 -9.56 12.07 -14.53
C LEU A 335 -9.80 10.70 -13.89
N VAL A 336 -9.03 10.37 -12.83
CA VAL A 336 -9.13 9.09 -12.12
C VAL A 336 -10.47 8.92 -11.40
N LYS A 337 -11.15 10.01 -11.03
CA LYS A 337 -12.47 9.96 -10.37
C LYS A 337 -13.62 9.86 -11.37
N GLN A 338 -13.36 9.96 -12.68
CA GLN A 338 -14.40 9.84 -13.71
C GLN A 338 -14.85 8.38 -13.86
N THR A 339 -16.07 8.19 -14.35
CA THR A 339 -16.47 6.87 -14.86
C THR A 339 -15.60 6.50 -16.06
N VAL A 340 -15.38 5.21 -16.30
CA VAL A 340 -14.63 4.73 -17.48
C VAL A 340 -15.23 5.30 -18.78
N GLU A 341 -16.56 5.38 -18.86
CA GLU A 341 -17.26 5.99 -19.99
C GLU A 341 -16.91 7.49 -20.17
N ALA A 342 -16.90 8.26 -19.09
CA ALA A 342 -16.55 9.67 -19.13
C ALA A 342 -15.08 9.89 -19.50
N PHE A 343 -14.16 9.08 -18.94
CA PHE A 343 -12.74 9.13 -19.28
C PHE A 343 -12.50 8.84 -20.77
N VAL A 344 -13.10 7.77 -21.31
CA VAL A 344 -12.95 7.44 -22.74
C VAL A 344 -13.55 8.53 -23.63
N ARG A 345 -14.68 9.13 -23.24
CA ARG A 345 -15.28 10.25 -23.99
C ARG A 345 -14.45 11.52 -23.94
N SER A 346 -13.78 11.80 -22.81
CA SER A 346 -12.92 12.97 -22.67
C SER A 346 -11.65 12.83 -23.51
N VAL A 347 -11.04 11.65 -23.58
CA VAL A 347 -9.91 11.35 -24.49
C VAL A 347 -10.29 11.55 -25.98
N ARG A 348 -11.53 11.24 -26.36
CA ARG A 348 -12.03 11.45 -27.73
C ARG A 348 -12.35 12.92 -28.04
N ALA A 349 -12.48 13.77 -27.02
CA ALA A 349 -12.94 15.13 -27.21
C ALA A 349 -11.91 15.98 -27.98
N ARG A 350 -12.37 17.11 -28.53
CA ARG A 350 -11.49 18.11 -29.16
C ARG A 350 -10.78 18.95 -28.09
N SER A 351 -9.93 18.32 -27.28
CA SER A 351 -9.12 18.96 -26.24
C SER A 351 -7.67 18.50 -26.34
N ALA A 352 -6.75 19.27 -25.76
CA ALA A 352 -5.32 18.91 -25.70
C ALA A 352 -5.03 17.92 -24.57
N THR A 353 -5.93 17.81 -23.58
CA THR A 353 -5.87 16.88 -22.44
C THR A 353 -7.28 16.34 -22.15
N PRO A 354 -7.43 15.08 -21.66
CA PRO A 354 -6.38 14.07 -21.46
C PRO A 354 -5.83 13.51 -22.79
N GLY A 355 -4.53 13.18 -22.80
CA GLY A 355 -3.81 12.73 -24.00
C GLY A 355 -3.23 11.32 -23.89
N GLY A 356 -2.29 11.02 -24.80
CA GLY A 356 -1.65 9.69 -24.87
C GLY A 356 -0.90 9.29 -23.59
N GLY A 357 -0.30 10.24 -22.86
CA GLY A 357 0.37 9.97 -21.58
C GLY A 357 -0.60 9.47 -20.52
N SER A 358 -1.70 10.20 -20.33
CA SER A 358 -2.80 9.84 -19.41
C SER A 358 -3.38 8.44 -19.73
N VAL A 359 -3.59 8.12 -21.02
CA VAL A 359 -4.07 6.79 -21.44
C VAL A 359 -3.02 5.70 -21.19
N SER A 360 -1.75 5.98 -21.44
CA SER A 360 -0.65 5.02 -21.21
C SER A 360 -0.56 4.65 -19.72
N ALA A 361 -0.72 5.62 -18.82
CA ALA A 361 -0.78 5.39 -17.39
C ALA A 361 -2.00 4.54 -16.99
N ALA A 362 -3.18 4.83 -17.55
CA ALA A 362 -4.40 4.06 -17.27
C ALA A 362 -4.30 2.60 -17.75
N VAL A 363 -3.75 2.36 -18.96
CA VAL A 363 -3.51 1.01 -19.48
C VAL A 363 -2.50 0.25 -18.62
N ALA A 364 -1.41 0.90 -18.21
CA ALA A 364 -0.44 0.30 -17.30
C ALA A 364 -1.05 -0.05 -15.94
N ALA A 365 -1.89 0.83 -15.38
CA ALA A 365 -2.59 0.59 -14.12
C ALA A 365 -3.49 -0.65 -14.20
N MET A 366 -4.24 -0.81 -15.29
CA MET A 366 -5.04 -2.02 -15.54
C MET A 366 -4.15 -3.27 -15.67
N GLY A 367 -3.00 -3.17 -16.33
CA GLY A 367 -2.04 -4.28 -16.43
C GLY A 367 -1.49 -4.70 -15.07
N ALA A 368 -1.11 -3.74 -14.21
CA ALA A 368 -0.67 -4.01 -12.85
C ALA A 368 -1.80 -4.60 -11.99
N ALA A 369 -3.03 -4.11 -12.15
CA ALA A 369 -4.20 -4.62 -11.43
C ALA A 369 -4.50 -6.08 -11.78
N LEU A 370 -4.38 -6.48 -13.06
CA LEU A 370 -4.50 -7.88 -13.47
C LEU A 370 -3.40 -8.76 -12.85
N GLY A 371 -2.16 -8.28 -12.81
CA GLY A 371 -1.07 -8.97 -12.11
C GLY A 371 -1.37 -9.16 -10.62
N CYS A 372 -1.87 -8.12 -9.95
CA CYS A 372 -2.32 -8.19 -8.56
C CYS A 372 -3.43 -9.23 -8.36
N MET A 373 -4.48 -9.16 -9.20
CA MET A 373 -5.63 -10.05 -9.18
C MET A 373 -5.22 -11.52 -9.33
N VAL A 374 -4.32 -11.84 -10.26
CA VAL A 374 -3.85 -13.22 -10.46
C VAL A 374 -3.16 -13.75 -9.20
N GLY A 375 -2.32 -12.93 -8.57
CA GLY A 375 -1.69 -13.27 -7.29
C GLY A 375 -2.73 -13.50 -6.18
N GLN A 376 -3.72 -12.61 -6.04
CA GLN A 376 -4.80 -12.75 -5.07
C GLN A 376 -5.69 -13.98 -5.34
N MET A 377 -5.95 -14.31 -6.61
CA MET A 377 -6.72 -15.50 -7.00
C MET A 377 -5.99 -16.81 -6.73
N THR A 378 -4.68 -16.73 -6.46
CA THR A 378 -3.82 -17.85 -6.07
C THR A 378 -3.65 -17.90 -4.55
N TYR A 379 -3.50 -16.76 -3.89
CA TYR A 379 -3.34 -16.63 -2.44
C TYR A 379 -4.56 -17.08 -1.63
N GLY A 380 -4.33 -17.72 -0.48
CA GLY A 380 -5.38 -18.03 0.51
C GLY A 380 -6.32 -19.19 0.15
N LYS A 381 -6.16 -19.80 -1.03
CA LYS A 381 -6.86 -21.03 -1.40
C LYS A 381 -6.08 -22.24 -0.93
N ARG A 382 -6.78 -23.20 -0.31
CA ARG A 382 -6.20 -24.45 0.21
C ARG A 382 -5.29 -25.19 -0.79
N GLN A 383 -5.66 -25.21 -2.07
CA GLN A 383 -4.88 -25.90 -3.10
C GLN A 383 -3.51 -25.24 -3.41
N PHE A 384 -3.30 -23.99 -2.98
CA PHE A 384 -2.10 -23.20 -3.23
C PHE A 384 -1.38 -22.79 -1.94
N GLU A 385 -1.69 -23.43 -0.80
CA GLU A 385 -1.14 -23.09 0.52
C GLU A 385 0.39 -23.13 0.55
N SER A 386 1.03 -24.04 -0.19
CA SER A 386 2.50 -24.09 -0.32
C SER A 386 3.10 -22.87 -1.02
N LEU A 387 2.29 -22.11 -1.76
CA LEU A 387 2.70 -20.91 -2.49
C LEU A 387 2.36 -19.62 -1.72
N ASP A 388 1.77 -19.68 -0.53
CA ASP A 388 1.36 -18.49 0.22
C ASP A 388 2.55 -17.54 0.46
N GLY A 389 3.70 -18.07 0.88
CA GLY A 389 4.91 -17.25 1.08
C GLY A 389 5.39 -16.56 -0.22
N VAL A 390 5.25 -17.25 -1.36
CA VAL A 390 5.59 -16.70 -2.67
C VAL A 390 4.61 -15.59 -3.06
N MET A 391 3.30 -15.83 -2.90
CA MET A 391 2.27 -14.85 -3.24
C MET A 391 2.33 -13.61 -2.35
N ARG A 392 2.66 -13.76 -1.06
CA ARG A 392 2.90 -12.62 -0.14
C ARG A 392 4.04 -11.71 -0.61
N ALA A 393 5.02 -12.25 -1.35
CA ALA A 393 6.09 -11.45 -1.94
C ALA A 393 5.73 -10.87 -3.31
N LEU A 394 4.96 -11.60 -4.13
CA LEU A 394 4.65 -11.21 -5.51
C LEU A 394 3.49 -10.20 -5.63
N ILE A 395 2.50 -10.23 -4.75
CA ILE A 395 1.31 -9.36 -4.83
C ILE A 395 1.62 -7.87 -4.50
N PRO A 396 2.33 -7.52 -3.40
CA PRO A 396 2.50 -6.12 -3.00
C PRO A 396 3.12 -5.19 -4.04
N PRO A 397 4.12 -5.61 -4.85
CA PRO A 397 4.66 -4.78 -5.92
C PRO A 397 3.59 -4.32 -6.92
N PHE A 398 2.67 -5.21 -7.32
CA PHE A 398 1.57 -4.88 -8.23
C PHE A 398 0.55 -3.96 -7.57
N HIS A 399 0.09 -4.32 -6.37
CA HIS A 399 -0.86 -3.51 -5.61
C HIS A 399 -0.38 -2.07 -5.47
N THR A 400 0.86 -1.88 -5.01
CA THR A 400 1.45 -0.55 -4.83
C THR A 400 1.64 0.18 -6.15
N ALA A 401 1.94 -0.55 -7.23
CA ALA A 401 2.08 0.05 -8.54
C ALA A 401 0.74 0.56 -9.09
N VAL A 402 -0.38 -0.12 -8.84
CA VAL A 402 -1.71 0.37 -9.27
C VAL A 402 -1.94 1.80 -8.79
N ASP A 403 -1.78 2.07 -7.49
CA ASP A 403 -2.01 3.40 -6.92
C ASP A 403 -1.09 4.47 -7.52
N GLN A 404 0.19 4.12 -7.71
CA GLN A 404 1.19 5.02 -8.30
C GLN A 404 0.91 5.31 -9.78
N LEU A 405 0.45 4.31 -10.53
CA LEU A 405 0.12 4.43 -11.95
C LEU A 405 -1.19 5.21 -12.14
N LEU A 406 -2.17 5.05 -11.24
CA LEU A 406 -3.38 5.88 -11.22
C LEU A 406 -3.03 7.35 -10.98
N CYS A 407 -2.14 7.65 -10.02
CA CYS A 407 -1.68 9.03 -9.81
C CYS A 407 -1.00 9.62 -11.05
N ALA A 408 -0.36 8.80 -11.89
CA ALA A 408 0.28 9.26 -13.13
C ALA A 408 -0.73 9.69 -14.21
N VAL A 409 -1.99 9.24 -14.15
CA VAL A 409 -3.05 9.66 -15.10
C VAL A 409 -3.30 11.16 -15.02
N ASP A 410 -3.45 11.69 -13.79
CA ASP A 410 -3.63 13.12 -13.58
C ASP A 410 -2.32 13.91 -13.67
N ALA A 411 -1.18 13.28 -13.32
CA ALA A 411 0.13 13.94 -13.36
C ALA A 411 0.51 14.42 -14.77
N ASP A 412 0.15 13.66 -15.82
CA ASP A 412 0.38 14.02 -17.23
C ASP A 412 -0.36 15.31 -17.60
N SER A 413 -1.66 15.37 -17.28
CA SER A 413 -2.50 16.53 -17.54
C SER A 413 -2.05 17.75 -16.71
N ASN A 414 -1.62 17.55 -15.46
CA ASN A 414 -1.13 18.61 -14.59
C ASN A 414 0.22 19.17 -15.07
N ALA A 415 1.16 18.32 -15.46
CA ALA A 415 2.47 18.74 -15.97
C ALA A 415 2.33 19.53 -17.28
N PHE A 416 1.41 19.11 -18.17
CA PHE A 416 1.09 19.87 -19.37
C PHE A 416 0.50 21.25 -19.04
N GLY A 417 -0.32 21.35 -17.98
CA GLY A 417 -0.84 22.61 -17.46
C GLY A 417 0.27 23.62 -17.07
N SER A 418 1.33 23.15 -16.41
CA SER A 418 2.50 23.98 -16.05
C SER A 418 3.19 24.54 -17.30
N TYR A 419 3.37 23.74 -18.34
CA TYR A 419 3.93 24.18 -19.61
C TYR A 419 3.05 25.24 -20.31
N LEU A 420 1.72 25.03 -20.34
CA LEU A 420 0.77 26.01 -20.87
C LEU A 420 0.78 27.33 -20.08
N ALA A 421 0.95 27.28 -18.76
CA ALA A 421 1.07 28.47 -17.93
C ALA A 421 2.36 29.24 -18.26
N ALA A 422 3.48 28.54 -18.44
CA ALA A 422 4.75 29.15 -18.84
C ALA A 422 4.65 29.82 -20.23
N LEU A 423 3.87 29.27 -21.17
CA LEU A 423 3.64 29.89 -22.48
C LEU A 423 2.96 31.27 -22.38
N LYS A 424 2.14 31.49 -21.35
CA LYS A 424 1.39 32.74 -21.09
C LYS A 424 2.23 33.83 -20.42
N LEU A 425 3.46 33.54 -20.00
CA LEU A 425 4.32 34.54 -19.37
C LEU A 425 4.64 35.72 -20.31
N PRO A 426 4.83 36.94 -19.77
CA PRO A 426 5.22 38.12 -20.54
C PRO A 426 6.51 37.90 -21.34
N LYS A 427 6.67 38.67 -22.42
CA LYS A 427 7.81 38.56 -23.36
C LYS A 427 8.34 39.93 -23.81
N GLY A 428 8.01 40.99 -23.09
CA GLY A 428 8.28 42.37 -23.49
C GLY A 428 9.72 42.80 -23.25
N THR A 429 10.35 42.31 -22.17
CA THR A 429 11.75 42.63 -21.82
C THR A 429 12.69 41.43 -21.98
N ALA A 430 14.00 41.68 -22.10
CA ALA A 430 15.00 40.61 -22.16
C ALA A 430 14.99 39.73 -20.89
N GLU A 431 14.74 40.34 -19.72
CA GLU A 431 14.62 39.62 -18.45
C GLU A 431 13.36 38.73 -18.41
N GLU A 432 12.23 39.23 -18.93
CA GLU A 432 10.99 38.44 -19.08
C GLU A 432 11.16 37.28 -20.06
N GLN A 433 11.85 37.51 -21.19
CA GLN A 433 12.13 36.47 -22.17
C GLN A 433 13.00 35.36 -21.59
N GLN A 434 14.02 35.72 -20.78
CA GLN A 434 14.86 34.75 -20.11
C GLN A 434 14.09 33.95 -19.05
N LYS A 435 13.29 34.62 -18.21
CA LYS A 435 12.42 33.95 -17.21
C LYS A 435 11.41 33.03 -17.88
N ARG A 436 10.79 33.46 -18.97
CA ARG A 436 9.86 32.65 -19.76
C ARG A 436 10.54 31.43 -20.38
N SER A 437 11.72 31.60 -20.98
CA SER A 437 12.49 30.49 -21.56
C SER A 437 12.88 29.46 -20.50
N SER A 438 13.37 29.92 -19.35
CA SER A 438 13.70 29.03 -18.22
C SER A 438 12.47 28.29 -17.69
N ALA A 439 11.34 28.97 -17.49
CA ALA A 439 10.11 28.34 -17.03
C ALA A 439 9.55 27.31 -18.04
N LEU A 440 9.68 27.57 -19.34
CA LEU A 440 9.28 26.62 -20.39
C LEU A 440 10.16 25.37 -20.38
N GLN A 441 11.48 25.52 -20.24
CA GLN A 441 12.41 24.38 -20.19
C GLN A 441 12.18 23.53 -18.93
N GLU A 442 11.94 24.15 -17.77
CA GLU A 442 11.62 23.41 -16.55
C GLU A 442 10.25 22.71 -16.64
N GLY A 443 9.22 23.38 -17.18
CA GLY A 443 7.92 22.75 -17.43
C GLY A 443 8.00 21.57 -18.40
N LEU A 444 8.85 21.64 -19.44
CA LEU A 444 9.11 20.52 -20.34
C LEU A 444 9.85 19.38 -19.65
N LYS A 445 10.85 19.66 -18.81
CA LYS A 445 11.53 18.62 -18.02
C LYS A 445 10.56 17.91 -17.07
N GLU A 446 9.65 18.64 -16.44
CA GLU A 446 8.59 18.06 -15.62
C GLU A 446 7.65 17.16 -16.45
N ALA A 447 7.20 17.65 -17.61
CA ALA A 447 6.36 16.89 -18.54
C ALA A 447 7.04 15.64 -19.12
N ILE A 448 8.36 15.64 -19.29
CA ILE A 448 9.16 14.46 -19.68
C ILE A 448 9.33 13.51 -18.48
N GLY A 449 9.48 14.06 -17.28
CA GLY A 449 9.70 13.30 -16.06
C GLY A 449 8.53 12.39 -15.70
N VAL A 450 7.28 12.80 -15.99
CA VAL A 450 6.08 11.97 -15.73
C VAL A 450 6.11 10.64 -16.50
N PRO A 451 6.16 10.62 -17.85
CA PRO A 451 6.21 9.38 -18.61
C PRO A 451 7.52 8.59 -18.38
N LEU A 452 8.64 9.26 -18.09
CA LEU A 452 9.88 8.54 -17.73
C LEU A 452 9.70 7.72 -16.43
N ARG A 453 9.16 8.33 -15.37
CA ARG A 453 8.85 7.65 -14.11
C ARG A 453 7.80 6.54 -14.30
N LEU A 454 6.83 6.75 -15.17
CA LEU A 454 5.85 5.73 -15.56
C LEU A 454 6.54 4.48 -16.12
N ALA A 455 7.44 4.65 -17.10
CA ALA A 455 8.20 3.54 -17.69
C ALA A 455 9.11 2.85 -16.66
N GLU A 456 9.83 3.62 -15.84
CA GLU A 456 10.68 3.07 -14.77
C GLU A 456 9.87 2.24 -13.77
N LYS A 457 8.69 2.72 -13.37
CA LYS A 457 7.83 2.01 -12.42
C LYS A 457 7.31 0.71 -13.01
N ILE A 458 6.83 0.72 -14.25
CA ILE A 458 6.36 -0.48 -14.94
C ILE A 458 7.49 -1.52 -15.02
N ASN A 459 8.72 -1.10 -15.33
CA ASN A 459 9.85 -2.03 -15.45
C ASN A 459 10.20 -2.77 -14.15
N THR A 460 9.82 -2.23 -12.98
CA THR A 460 9.96 -2.96 -11.70
C THR A 460 9.04 -4.18 -11.58
N LEU A 461 7.99 -4.27 -12.40
CA LEU A 461 6.97 -5.33 -12.32
C LEU A 461 7.28 -6.55 -13.16
N TRP A 462 8.25 -6.49 -14.08
CA TRP A 462 8.51 -7.58 -15.02
C TRP A 462 8.99 -8.87 -14.33
N GLN A 463 9.87 -8.75 -13.33
CA GLN A 463 10.36 -9.91 -12.59
C GLN A 463 9.24 -10.56 -11.75
N PRO A 464 8.46 -9.81 -10.94
CA PRO A 464 7.29 -10.36 -10.27
C PRO A 464 6.28 -11.00 -11.24
N LEU A 465 6.07 -10.42 -12.42
CA LEU A 465 5.11 -10.93 -13.40
C LEU A 465 5.56 -12.25 -14.02
N LEU A 466 6.86 -12.38 -14.28
CA LEU A 466 7.46 -13.62 -14.78
C LEU A 466 7.35 -14.73 -13.74
N GLU A 467 7.66 -14.46 -12.47
CA GLU A 467 7.49 -15.45 -11.40
C GLU A 467 6.01 -15.81 -11.19
N LEU A 468 5.11 -14.83 -11.29
CA LEU A 468 3.67 -15.08 -11.23
C LEU A 468 3.18 -15.94 -12.40
N SER A 469 3.80 -15.84 -13.58
CA SER A 469 3.45 -16.70 -14.72
C SER A 469 3.80 -18.18 -14.53
N LYS A 470 4.75 -18.49 -13.64
CA LYS A 470 5.15 -19.87 -13.30
C LYS A 470 4.30 -20.49 -12.19
N HIS A 471 3.88 -19.68 -11.22
CA HIS A 471 3.25 -20.15 -9.99
C HIS A 471 1.78 -19.76 -9.85
N GLY A 472 1.31 -18.81 -10.65
CA GLY A 472 -0.05 -18.30 -10.59
C GLY A 472 -1.09 -19.34 -10.99
N ASN A 473 -2.32 -19.10 -10.56
CA ASN A 473 -3.46 -19.93 -10.93
C ASN A 473 -3.61 -20.03 -12.46
N ILE A 474 -3.49 -21.25 -12.98
CA ILE A 474 -3.59 -21.59 -14.42
C ILE A 474 -4.89 -21.06 -15.04
N ALA A 475 -5.99 -21.02 -14.27
CA ALA A 475 -7.27 -20.50 -14.75
C ALA A 475 -7.23 -19.00 -15.12
N CYS A 476 -6.23 -18.26 -14.63
CA CYS A 476 -6.04 -16.82 -14.89
C CYS A 476 -4.90 -16.54 -15.87
N ILE A 477 -4.45 -17.54 -16.66
CA ILE A 477 -3.38 -17.35 -17.64
C ILE A 477 -3.72 -16.27 -18.68
N SER A 478 -4.98 -16.20 -19.13
CA SER A 478 -5.43 -15.15 -20.05
C SER A 478 -5.26 -13.75 -19.45
N ASP A 479 -5.53 -13.60 -18.15
CA ASP A 479 -5.40 -12.33 -17.43
C ASP A 479 -3.94 -11.89 -17.35
N LEU A 480 -3.02 -12.84 -17.08
CA LEU A 480 -1.57 -12.65 -17.10
C LEU A 480 -1.05 -12.22 -18.48
N GLN A 481 -1.58 -12.81 -19.56
CA GLN A 481 -1.20 -12.45 -20.93
C GLN A 481 -1.63 -11.02 -21.28
N VAL A 482 -2.84 -10.63 -20.90
CA VAL A 482 -3.34 -9.25 -21.07
C VAL A 482 -2.53 -8.29 -20.20
N ALA A 483 -2.22 -8.66 -18.95
CA ALA A 483 -1.39 -7.87 -18.05
C ALA A 483 -0.02 -7.54 -18.68
N ALA A 484 0.68 -8.56 -19.22
CA ALA A 484 1.97 -8.38 -19.87
C ALA A 484 1.90 -7.43 -21.07
N LYS A 485 0.88 -7.56 -21.91
CA LYS A 485 0.67 -6.68 -23.08
C LYS A 485 0.30 -5.25 -22.69
N ALA A 486 -0.55 -5.09 -21.68
CA ALA A 486 -0.96 -3.78 -21.17
C ALA A 486 0.23 -3.01 -20.57
N LEU A 487 1.06 -3.68 -19.77
CA LEU A 487 2.28 -3.07 -19.20
C LEU A 487 3.27 -2.66 -20.29
N GLU A 488 3.50 -3.49 -21.31
CA GLU A 488 4.39 -3.15 -22.43
C GLU A 488 3.84 -1.97 -23.24
N THR A 489 2.52 -1.95 -23.49
CA THR A 489 1.85 -0.83 -24.16
C THR A 489 2.01 0.47 -23.35
N GLY A 490 1.94 0.39 -22.02
CA GLY A 490 2.21 1.52 -21.12
C GLY A 490 3.63 2.08 -21.27
N VAL A 491 4.65 1.22 -21.35
CA VAL A 491 6.05 1.63 -21.58
C VAL A 491 6.25 2.19 -22.98
N SER A 492 5.66 1.56 -24.01
CA SER A 492 5.65 2.06 -25.38
C SER A 492 5.03 3.47 -25.48
N GLY A 493 3.88 3.68 -24.83
CA GLY A 493 3.23 4.98 -24.77
C GLY A 493 4.07 6.03 -24.02
N ALA A 494 4.67 5.66 -22.88
CA ALA A 494 5.63 6.50 -22.17
C ALA A 494 6.82 6.91 -23.06
N TYR A 495 7.40 5.96 -23.78
CA TYR A 495 8.49 6.20 -24.71
C TYR A 495 8.15 7.26 -25.77
N PHE A 496 7.00 7.14 -26.42
CA PHE A 496 6.59 8.13 -27.44
C PHE A 496 6.33 9.52 -26.84
N ASN A 497 5.73 9.60 -25.64
CA ASN A 497 5.51 10.87 -24.95
C ASN A 497 6.82 11.54 -24.47
N VAL A 498 7.82 10.75 -24.09
CA VAL A 498 9.16 11.28 -23.80
C VAL A 498 9.80 11.84 -25.07
N LEU A 499 9.80 11.08 -26.17
CA LEU A 499 10.45 11.49 -27.42
C LEU A 499 9.85 12.75 -28.04
N ILE A 500 8.53 12.92 -28.00
CA ILE A 500 7.88 14.11 -28.59
C ILE A 500 8.28 15.38 -27.84
N ASN A 501 8.33 15.34 -26.51
CA ASN A 501 8.70 16.48 -25.68
C ASN A 501 10.21 16.73 -25.67
N LEU A 502 11.03 15.68 -25.81
CA LEU A 502 12.48 15.83 -25.89
C LEU A 502 12.92 16.73 -27.06
N LYS A 503 12.15 16.82 -28.16
CA LYS A 503 12.50 17.68 -29.31
C LYS A 503 12.71 19.14 -28.90
N GLU A 504 11.88 19.63 -27.98
CA GLU A 504 11.81 21.02 -27.51
C GLU A 504 12.82 21.38 -26.40
N ILE A 505 13.54 20.40 -25.84
CA ILE A 505 14.58 20.64 -24.83
C ILE A 505 15.86 21.18 -25.47
N HIS A 506 16.53 22.16 -24.87
CA HIS A 506 17.81 22.67 -25.42
C HIS A 506 19.04 21.98 -24.84
N ASP A 507 18.93 21.40 -23.65
CA ASP A 507 20.00 20.68 -22.98
C ASP A 507 20.32 19.35 -23.69
N ALA A 508 21.47 19.30 -24.38
CA ALA A 508 21.92 18.15 -25.15
C ALA A 508 22.30 16.95 -24.27
N GLU A 509 22.86 17.19 -23.08
CA GLU A 509 23.24 16.12 -22.16
C GLU A 509 21.99 15.44 -21.59
N PHE A 510 21.03 16.24 -21.13
CA PHE A 510 19.74 15.74 -20.66
C PHE A 510 19.00 14.96 -21.76
N LYS A 511 19.01 15.48 -22.99
CA LYS A 511 18.41 14.82 -24.16
C LYS A 511 18.97 13.41 -24.37
N MET A 512 20.28 13.31 -24.51
CA MET A 512 20.94 12.04 -24.80
C MET A 512 20.75 11.03 -23.66
N LYS A 513 20.91 11.48 -22.41
CA LYS A 513 20.73 10.63 -21.23
C LYS A 513 19.30 10.08 -21.13
N THR A 514 18.31 10.94 -21.31
CA THR A 514 16.89 10.56 -21.21
C THR A 514 16.47 9.65 -22.37
N GLN A 515 16.93 9.95 -23.59
CA GLN A 515 16.64 9.13 -24.77
C GLN A 515 17.22 7.72 -24.64
N ASN A 516 18.48 7.60 -24.18
CA ASN A 516 19.10 6.31 -23.95
C ASN A 516 18.36 5.53 -22.87
N LYS A 517 18.02 6.19 -21.75
CA LYS A 517 17.31 5.56 -20.63
C LYS A 517 15.94 5.02 -21.05
N VAL A 518 15.13 5.83 -21.74
CA VAL A 518 13.77 5.41 -22.15
C VAL A 518 13.80 4.31 -23.22
N SER A 519 14.81 4.31 -24.11
CA SER A 519 15.00 3.24 -25.09
C SER A 519 15.36 1.92 -24.42
N GLN A 520 16.28 1.94 -23.45
CA GLN A 520 16.63 0.76 -22.65
C GLN A 520 15.41 0.17 -21.92
N LEU A 521 14.58 1.03 -21.32
CA LEU A 521 13.36 0.58 -20.63
C LEU A 521 12.38 -0.10 -21.58
N LEU A 522 12.21 0.44 -22.80
CA LEU A 522 11.36 -0.16 -23.83
C LEU A 522 11.87 -1.53 -24.31
N ASP A 523 13.17 -1.64 -24.57
CA ASP A 523 13.77 -2.89 -25.03
C ASP A 523 13.71 -3.99 -23.95
N GLU A 524 13.90 -3.61 -22.69
CA GLU A 524 13.67 -4.50 -21.56
C GLU A 524 12.20 -4.94 -21.47
N ALA A 525 11.25 -4.02 -21.58
CA ALA A 525 9.82 -4.31 -21.52
C ALA A 525 9.39 -5.32 -22.60
N LYS A 526 9.85 -5.14 -23.85
CA LYS A 526 9.56 -6.07 -24.94
C LYS A 526 10.09 -7.47 -24.68
N ARG A 527 11.36 -7.60 -24.27
CA ARG A 527 11.99 -8.90 -23.96
C ARG A 527 11.30 -9.61 -22.78
N CYS A 528 10.97 -8.87 -21.74
CA CYS A 528 10.29 -9.41 -20.56
C CYS A 528 8.87 -9.86 -20.89
N MET A 529 8.10 -9.04 -21.62
CA MET A 529 6.77 -9.39 -22.10
C MET A 529 6.80 -10.69 -22.94
N GLU A 530 7.73 -10.81 -23.90
CA GLU A 530 7.87 -12.04 -24.69
C GLU A 530 8.17 -13.27 -23.84
N SER A 531 8.99 -13.12 -22.80
CA SER A 531 9.33 -14.20 -21.88
C SER A 531 8.11 -14.65 -21.07
N VAL A 532 7.33 -13.71 -20.53
CA VAL A 532 6.08 -14.00 -19.82
C VAL A 532 5.07 -14.70 -20.74
N LEU A 533 4.89 -14.19 -21.96
CA LEU A 533 3.94 -14.79 -22.91
C LEU A 533 4.37 -16.18 -23.37
N ARG A 534 5.67 -16.43 -23.51
CA ARG A 534 6.21 -17.76 -23.82
C ARG A 534 5.91 -18.74 -22.69
N GLU A 535 6.13 -18.33 -21.45
CA GLU A 535 5.81 -19.13 -20.27
C GLU A 535 4.31 -19.43 -20.21
N CYS A 536 3.44 -18.42 -20.35
CA CYS A 536 1.98 -18.65 -20.39
C CYS A 536 1.53 -19.60 -21.51
N LYS A 537 2.19 -19.56 -22.69
CA LYS A 537 1.86 -20.43 -23.83
C LYS A 537 2.26 -21.89 -23.59
N SER A 538 3.33 -22.15 -22.83
CA SER A 538 3.78 -23.52 -22.57
C SER A 538 2.69 -24.33 -21.86
N TYR A 539 2.00 -23.73 -20.88
CA TYR A 539 0.89 -24.36 -20.17
C TYR A 539 -0.32 -24.67 -21.05
N LEU A 540 -0.65 -23.78 -22.00
CA LEU A 540 -1.74 -24.02 -22.94
C LEU A 540 -1.42 -25.21 -23.86
N LEU A 541 -0.20 -25.28 -24.39
CA LEU A 541 0.20 -26.35 -25.31
C LEU A 541 0.25 -27.72 -24.63
N VAL A 542 0.68 -27.80 -23.37
CA VAL A 542 0.68 -29.05 -22.61
C VAL A 542 -0.75 -29.55 -22.36
N HIS A 543 -1.70 -28.66 -22.05
CA HIS A 543 -3.09 -29.06 -21.82
C HIS A 543 -3.87 -29.42 -23.10
N PHE A 544 -3.56 -28.79 -24.24
CA PHE A 544 -4.19 -29.14 -25.53
C PHE A 544 -3.62 -30.41 -26.17
N SER A 545 -2.40 -30.83 -25.81
CA SER A 545 -1.75 -32.01 -26.40
C SER A 545 -2.19 -33.34 -25.77
N LEU A 546 -2.89 -33.33 -24.63
CA LEU A 546 -3.30 -34.54 -23.92
C LEU A 546 -4.60 -35.23 -24.42
N PRO A 547 -5.59 -34.57 -25.07
CA PRO A 547 -6.77 -35.28 -25.56
C PRO A 547 -6.68 -35.78 -27.01
N ILE A 548 -5.72 -35.33 -27.82
CA ILE A 548 -5.78 -35.57 -29.28
C ILE A 548 -5.14 -36.91 -29.69
N TYR A 549 -4.15 -37.42 -28.95
CA TYR A 549 -3.48 -38.68 -29.32
C TYR A 549 -4.25 -39.97 -28.97
N VAL A 550 -5.33 -39.89 -28.19
CA VAL A 550 -6.13 -41.08 -27.84
C VAL A 550 -7.21 -41.40 -28.89
N ALA A 551 -7.59 -40.44 -29.74
CA ALA A 551 -8.66 -40.63 -30.71
C ALA A 551 -8.20 -41.19 -32.08
N GLU A 552 -6.92 -41.06 -32.45
CA GLU A 552 -6.41 -41.45 -33.78
C GLU A 552 -5.75 -42.84 -33.87
N LEU A 553 -5.64 -43.59 -32.76
CA LEU A 553 -5.00 -44.92 -32.73
C LEU A 553 -5.96 -46.13 -32.78
N LEU A 554 -7.24 -45.94 -33.09
CA LEU A 554 -8.18 -47.04 -33.29
C LEU A 554 -8.87 -47.01 -34.66
N PRO A 555 -8.19 -47.38 -35.76
CA PRO A 555 -8.89 -47.89 -36.94
C PRO A 555 -9.33 -49.34 -36.65
N GLY A 556 -10.62 -49.59 -36.82
CA GLY A 556 -11.31 -50.78 -36.36
C GLY A 556 -10.66 -52.13 -36.73
N ARG A 557 -10.48 -52.98 -35.71
CA ARG A 557 -10.48 -54.44 -35.83
C ARG A 557 -11.11 -55.04 -34.58
N LEU A 558 -12.39 -55.41 -34.71
CA LEU A 558 -13.05 -56.38 -33.85
C LEU A 558 -12.35 -57.74 -34.00
N LEU A 559 -11.44 -58.08 -33.09
CA LEU A 559 -10.89 -59.42 -32.96
C LEU A 559 -11.72 -60.21 -31.94
N LYS A 560 -12.73 -60.92 -32.45
CA LYS A 560 -13.39 -62.04 -31.75
C LYS A 560 -12.50 -63.27 -31.87
N LEU A 561 -12.03 -63.84 -30.75
CA LEU A 561 -11.60 -65.24 -30.68
C LEU A 561 -11.94 -65.85 -29.29
N PRO A 562 -12.15 -67.18 -29.19
CA PRO A 562 -13.25 -67.77 -28.44
C PRO A 562 -12.85 -68.41 -27.09
N CYS A 563 -13.80 -68.45 -26.15
CA CYS A 563 -13.71 -69.26 -24.94
C CYS A 563 -14.00 -70.74 -25.23
N LYS A 564 -13.09 -71.64 -24.83
CA LYS A 564 -13.43 -72.99 -24.36
C LYS A 564 -12.48 -73.40 -23.22
N ALA A 565 -13.07 -73.84 -22.13
CA ALA A 565 -12.42 -74.31 -20.92
C ALA A 565 -12.09 -75.81 -20.98
N SER A 566 -10.99 -76.22 -20.36
CA SER A 566 -10.87 -77.47 -19.58
C SER A 566 -9.56 -77.52 -18.81
N VAL A 567 -9.66 -77.93 -17.55
CA VAL A 567 -8.60 -78.11 -16.54
C VAL A 567 -7.93 -79.47 -16.71
N SER A 568 -6.59 -79.56 -16.64
CA SER A 568 -5.83 -80.62 -15.93
C SER A 568 -4.31 -80.51 -16.16
N ASP A 569 -3.58 -80.59 -15.05
CA ASP A 569 -2.28 -81.26 -14.86
C ASP A 569 -0.95 -80.69 -15.41
N SER A 570 -0.15 -80.26 -14.43
CA SER A 570 1.26 -80.60 -14.14
C SER A 570 2.34 -80.58 -15.23
N SER A 571 3.31 -79.70 -14.96
CA SER A 571 4.77 -79.93 -14.96
C SER A 571 5.59 -79.66 -16.23
N SER A 572 6.53 -78.72 -16.03
CA SER A 572 7.85 -78.55 -16.65
C SER A 572 8.00 -77.74 -17.96
N CYS A 573 8.35 -76.46 -17.73
CA CYS A 573 9.35 -75.62 -18.42
C CYS A 573 9.08 -75.12 -19.85
N GLY A 574 8.81 -73.80 -19.97
CA GLY A 574 8.84 -73.05 -21.23
C GLY A 574 8.20 -71.65 -21.12
N ILE A 575 8.98 -70.66 -20.70
CA ILE A 575 8.84 -69.19 -20.86
C ILE A 575 7.43 -68.66 -21.24
N GLN A 576 6.65 -68.18 -20.26
CA GLN A 576 5.60 -67.15 -20.43
C GLN A 576 5.48 -66.29 -19.16
N THR A 577 5.83 -65.02 -19.27
CA THR A 577 5.81 -64.06 -18.15
C THR A 577 4.39 -63.54 -17.93
N LYS A 578 3.69 -64.13 -16.95
CA LYS A 578 2.51 -63.54 -16.28
C LYS A 578 2.99 -62.49 -15.28
N ILE A 579 2.41 -61.29 -15.31
CA ILE A 579 2.41 -60.38 -14.16
C ILE A 579 1.10 -60.66 -13.40
N LEU A 580 1.22 -61.29 -12.23
CA LEU A 580 0.14 -61.43 -11.25
C LEU A 580 0.04 -60.12 -10.47
N VAL A 581 -1.16 -59.54 -10.41
CA VAL A 581 -1.57 -58.61 -9.35
C VAL A 581 -2.53 -59.39 -8.45
N ALA A 582 -2.17 -59.57 -7.18
CA ALA A 582 -3.01 -60.22 -6.19
C ALA A 582 -3.64 -59.18 -5.26
N SER A 583 -4.97 -59.08 -5.24
CA SER A 583 -5.75 -58.68 -4.05
C SER A 583 -7.22 -59.11 -4.22
N PRO A 584 -7.85 -59.75 -3.22
CA PRO A 584 -9.16 -60.38 -3.36
C PRO A 584 -10.28 -59.45 -2.85
N HIS A 585 -10.74 -58.46 -3.63
CA HIS A 585 -12.00 -57.73 -3.34
C HIS A 585 -12.58 -56.96 -4.55
N MET A 586 -12.53 -57.54 -5.76
CA MET A 586 -12.99 -56.87 -7.00
C MET A 586 -14.30 -57.40 -7.61
N ASP A 587 -15.11 -58.16 -6.85
CA ASP A 587 -16.40 -58.66 -7.39
C ASP A 587 -17.59 -57.69 -7.23
N ASN A 588 -17.43 -56.55 -6.53
CA ASN A 588 -18.53 -55.60 -6.30
C ASN A 588 -18.43 -54.26 -7.06
N LEU A 589 -17.35 -54.01 -7.81
CA LEU A 589 -17.18 -52.72 -8.52
C LEU A 589 -17.88 -52.65 -9.88
N ALA A 590 -18.18 -53.81 -10.49
CA ALA A 590 -18.84 -53.89 -11.80
C ALA A 590 -20.35 -53.51 -11.76
N PHE A 591 -20.95 -53.45 -10.56
CA PHE A 591 -22.38 -53.15 -10.41
C PHE A 591 -22.69 -51.65 -10.31
N LEU A 592 -21.68 -50.79 -10.08
CA LEU A 592 -21.88 -49.36 -9.77
C LEU A 592 -21.63 -48.39 -10.94
N LEU A 593 -21.09 -48.87 -12.08
CA LEU A 593 -20.74 -48.02 -13.23
C LEU A 593 -21.81 -47.93 -14.32
N ASN A 594 -22.95 -48.63 -14.19
CA ASN A 594 -24.04 -48.61 -15.16
C ASN A 594 -25.28 -47.88 -14.63
N ARG A 595 -25.25 -46.54 -14.60
CA ARG A 595 -26.41 -45.64 -14.77
C ARG A 595 -25.94 -44.19 -14.86
N GLY A 596 -26.12 -43.57 -16.03
CA GLY A 596 -25.93 -42.12 -16.22
C GLY A 596 -27.04 -41.31 -15.53
N PRO A 597 -26.83 -40.00 -15.31
CA PRO A 597 -27.68 -39.19 -14.44
C PRO A 597 -28.94 -38.74 -15.18
N THR A 598 -30.11 -39.05 -14.62
CA THR A 598 -31.34 -38.28 -14.86
C THR A 598 -31.50 -37.28 -13.73
N LEU A 599 -31.56 -36.00 -14.07
CA LEU A 599 -31.87 -34.88 -13.19
C LEU A 599 -33.28 -35.02 -12.60
N ASP A 600 -33.42 -34.94 -11.28
CA ASP A 600 -34.60 -34.32 -10.67
C ASP A 600 -34.31 -33.77 -9.27
N ASN A 601 -34.94 -32.63 -8.96
CA ASN A 601 -34.82 -31.85 -7.74
C ASN A 601 -35.37 -32.59 -6.51
N THR A 602 -34.69 -32.52 -5.35
CA THR A 602 -35.26 -32.21 -4.01
C THR A 602 -34.20 -32.34 -2.90
N GLN A 603 -34.51 -31.71 -1.76
CA GLN A 603 -33.68 -31.32 -0.62
C GLN A 603 -33.01 -32.44 0.22
N GLN A 604 -31.93 -32.00 0.89
CA GLN A 604 -31.52 -32.27 2.28
C GLN A 604 -30.92 -33.63 2.70
N ASP A 605 -29.86 -33.48 3.51
CA ASP A 605 -29.28 -34.37 4.51
C ASP A 605 -28.34 -35.52 4.11
N ALA A 606 -27.05 -35.23 4.32
CA ALA A 606 -26.08 -35.99 5.14
C ALA A 606 -24.90 -36.71 4.44
N PRO A 607 -23.72 -36.75 5.11
CA PRO A 607 -22.40 -36.98 4.54
C PRO A 607 -21.77 -38.33 4.96
N GLN A 608 -20.54 -38.60 4.49
CA GLN A 608 -19.52 -39.57 4.99
C GLN A 608 -19.07 -40.70 4.05
N ASP A 609 -19.80 -41.06 2.99
CA ASP A 609 -19.41 -42.25 2.20
C ASP A 609 -18.47 -41.98 1.00
N THR A 610 -18.23 -40.71 0.67
CA THR A 610 -17.33 -40.31 -0.44
C THR A 610 -15.87 -40.18 0.00
N GLN A 611 -15.61 -39.83 1.27
CA GLN A 611 -14.26 -39.72 1.83
C GLN A 611 -13.66 -41.10 2.18
N ALA A 612 -14.47 -42.07 2.62
CA ALA A 612 -14.00 -43.44 2.87
C ALA A 612 -13.58 -44.16 1.57
N LYS A 613 -14.28 -43.88 0.44
CA LYS A 613 -13.94 -44.43 -0.89
C LYS A 613 -12.64 -43.87 -1.47
N LEU A 614 -12.26 -42.63 -1.13
CA LEU A 614 -10.99 -42.05 -1.57
C LEU A 614 -9.80 -42.56 -0.74
N HIS A 615 -10.02 -42.87 0.55
CA HIS A 615 -8.98 -43.32 1.46
C HIS A 615 -8.49 -44.76 1.16
N LEU A 616 -9.35 -45.61 0.61
CA LEU A 616 -9.01 -46.99 0.18
C LEU A 616 -8.16 -47.03 -1.10
N LEU A 617 -8.21 -45.98 -1.95
CA LEU A 617 -7.38 -45.86 -3.14
C LEU A 617 -5.95 -45.35 -2.83
N GLN A 618 -5.72 -44.78 -1.64
CA GLN A 618 -4.43 -44.20 -1.24
C GLN A 618 -3.49 -45.17 -0.51
N GLN A 619 -3.84 -46.47 -0.38
CA GLN A 619 -3.03 -47.45 0.36
C GLN A 619 -2.53 -48.64 -0.47
N VAL A 620 -2.47 -48.52 -1.80
CA VAL A 620 -1.84 -49.55 -2.65
C VAL A 620 -0.41 -49.11 -2.98
N ASP A 621 0.55 -49.60 -2.20
CA ASP A 621 1.98 -49.48 -2.52
C ASP A 621 2.31 -50.41 -3.69
N ILE A 622 2.61 -49.84 -4.85
CA ILE A 622 3.03 -50.60 -6.05
C ILE A 622 4.55 -50.54 -6.12
N GLN A 623 5.24 -51.56 -5.62
CA GLN A 623 6.67 -51.73 -5.86
C GLN A 623 6.93 -52.28 -7.27
N VAL A 624 7.62 -51.50 -8.10
CA VAL A 624 8.05 -51.92 -9.44
C VAL A 624 9.46 -52.52 -9.36
N ASP A 625 9.60 -53.81 -9.69
CA ASP A 625 10.88 -54.51 -9.68
C ASP A 625 11.72 -54.13 -10.91
N MET A 626 12.69 -53.23 -10.71
CA MET A 626 13.51 -52.60 -11.76
C MET A 626 14.38 -53.60 -12.54
N HIS A 627 14.68 -54.77 -11.98
CA HIS A 627 15.47 -55.79 -12.69
C HIS A 627 14.73 -56.43 -13.87
N ARG A 628 13.41 -56.29 -13.97
CA ARG A 628 12.61 -56.80 -15.10
C ARG A 628 12.37 -55.79 -16.23
N LEU A 629 12.77 -54.53 -16.05
CA LEU A 629 12.66 -53.49 -17.09
C LEU A 629 13.85 -53.48 -18.04
N VAL A 630 14.95 -54.14 -17.68
CA VAL A 630 16.15 -54.26 -18.53
C VAL A 630 15.88 -55.29 -19.63
N GLY A 631 15.74 -54.82 -20.87
CA GLY A 631 15.53 -55.65 -22.06
C GLY A 631 14.24 -55.39 -22.84
N LEU A 632 13.41 -54.42 -22.41
CA LEU A 632 12.24 -53.96 -23.16
C LEU A 632 12.63 -52.94 -24.23
N ASP A 633 12.00 -53.00 -25.40
CA ASP A 633 12.17 -52.00 -26.45
C ASP A 633 11.42 -50.70 -26.08
N ILE A 634 11.86 -49.56 -26.62
CA ILE A 634 11.39 -48.21 -26.26
C ILE A 634 9.86 -48.09 -26.43
N LYS A 635 9.28 -48.79 -27.41
CA LYS A 635 7.83 -48.80 -27.65
C LYS A 635 7.04 -49.42 -26.49
N ASP A 636 7.53 -50.50 -25.90
CA ASP A 636 6.84 -51.18 -24.80
C ASP A 636 6.94 -50.38 -23.50
N LEU A 637 8.08 -49.71 -23.27
CA LEU A 637 8.27 -48.76 -22.18
C LEU A 637 7.32 -47.55 -22.29
N MET A 638 7.11 -47.01 -23.50
CA MET A 638 6.16 -45.92 -23.73
C MET A 638 4.71 -46.36 -23.51
N VAL A 639 4.33 -47.58 -23.91
CA VAL A 639 2.98 -48.11 -23.67
C VAL A 639 2.71 -48.29 -22.18
N ILE A 640 3.70 -48.77 -21.42
CA ILE A 640 3.59 -48.90 -19.96
C ILE A 640 3.44 -47.52 -19.32
N MET A 641 4.23 -46.53 -19.73
CA MET A 641 4.12 -45.15 -19.21
C MET A 641 2.75 -44.52 -19.52
N VAL A 642 2.23 -44.69 -20.73
CA VAL A 642 0.92 -44.16 -21.13
C VAL A 642 -0.22 -44.84 -20.36
N ASN A 643 -0.12 -46.14 -20.11
CA ASN A 643 -1.11 -46.87 -19.31
C ASN A 643 -1.05 -46.51 -17.82
N MET A 644 0.14 -46.22 -17.26
CA MET A 644 0.25 -45.73 -15.88
C MET A 644 -0.26 -44.29 -15.74
N ALA A 645 -0.09 -43.46 -16.78
CA ALA A 645 -0.63 -42.11 -16.84
C ALA A 645 -2.17 -42.10 -16.91
N SER A 646 -2.77 -42.98 -17.72
CA SER A 646 -4.23 -43.08 -17.88
C SER A 646 -4.94 -43.63 -16.65
N MET A 647 -4.22 -44.38 -15.79
CA MET A 647 -4.71 -44.86 -14.50
C MET A 647 -4.50 -43.88 -13.33
N GLY A 648 -3.94 -42.68 -13.57
CA GLY A 648 -3.76 -41.66 -12.53
C GLY A 648 -2.65 -41.95 -11.51
N ILE A 649 -1.75 -42.89 -11.80
CA ILE A 649 -0.70 -43.37 -10.88
C ILE A 649 0.55 -42.46 -10.88
N LEU A 650 0.65 -41.50 -11.81
CA LEU A 650 1.86 -40.69 -12.03
C LEU A 650 2.25 -39.74 -10.89
N VAL A 651 1.38 -39.52 -9.90
CA VAL A 651 1.62 -38.57 -8.79
C VAL A 651 2.62 -39.11 -7.74
N LEU A 652 2.99 -40.40 -7.80
CA LEU A 652 3.81 -41.06 -6.78
C LEU A 652 5.26 -41.40 -7.21
N MET A 653 5.73 -40.96 -8.39
CA MET A 653 7.09 -41.30 -8.84
C MET A 653 8.12 -40.28 -8.36
N ASP A 654 8.92 -40.69 -7.37
CA ASP A 654 9.98 -39.89 -6.76
C ASP A 654 11.11 -39.53 -7.76
N THR A 655 11.74 -38.37 -7.56
CA THR A 655 12.69 -37.73 -8.52
C THR A 655 13.88 -38.59 -8.95
N MET A 656 14.25 -39.63 -8.17
CA MET A 656 15.32 -40.57 -8.51
C MET A 656 14.97 -41.56 -9.62
N LEU A 657 13.69 -41.88 -9.85
CA LEU A 657 13.30 -42.88 -10.87
C LEU A 657 13.35 -42.30 -12.28
N MET A 658 12.96 -41.03 -12.44
CA MET A 658 13.05 -40.32 -13.72
C MET A 658 14.51 -40.11 -14.16
N ALA A 659 15.41 -39.85 -13.21
CA ALA A 659 16.85 -39.76 -13.49
C ALA A 659 17.45 -41.12 -13.94
N SER A 660 16.94 -42.22 -13.37
CA SER A 660 17.37 -43.58 -13.70
C SER A 660 16.86 -44.04 -15.08
N LEU A 661 15.63 -43.67 -15.46
CA LEU A 661 15.10 -43.92 -16.81
C LEU A 661 15.81 -43.08 -17.89
N ALA A 662 16.14 -41.82 -17.59
CA ALA A 662 16.92 -40.97 -18.49
C ALA A 662 18.33 -41.56 -18.73
N ALA A 663 18.94 -42.15 -17.70
CA ALA A 663 20.24 -42.83 -17.82
C ALA A 663 20.16 -44.07 -18.74
N VAL A 664 19.12 -44.89 -18.62
CA VAL A 664 18.91 -46.08 -19.49
C VAL A 664 18.69 -45.68 -20.95
N LEU A 665 17.89 -44.63 -21.20
CA LEU A 665 17.68 -44.09 -22.55
C LEU A 665 18.98 -43.51 -23.15
N SER A 666 19.84 -42.91 -22.33
CA SER A 666 21.13 -42.38 -22.79
C SER A 666 22.17 -43.46 -23.12
N MET A 667 22.12 -44.63 -22.48
CA MET A 667 23.05 -45.74 -22.78
C MET A 667 22.72 -46.47 -24.10
N GLN A 668 21.45 -46.55 -24.50
CA GLN A 668 21.06 -47.26 -25.74
C GLN A 668 21.27 -46.44 -27.03
N VAL A 669 21.43 -45.12 -26.95
CA VAL A 669 21.68 -44.25 -28.12
C VAL A 669 23.14 -44.33 -28.60
N VAL A 670 24.07 -44.84 -27.78
CA VAL A 670 25.51 -44.88 -28.09
C VAL A 670 25.91 -46.03 -29.03
N ASP A 671 25.10 -47.09 -29.17
CA ASP A 671 25.47 -48.30 -29.93
C ASP A 671 25.02 -48.35 -31.42
N VAL A 672 24.52 -47.24 -32.00
CA VAL A 672 23.99 -47.23 -33.40
C VAL A 672 24.79 -46.33 -34.37
N VAL A 673 26.10 -46.16 -34.18
CA VAL A 673 26.97 -45.54 -35.20
C VAL A 673 28.30 -46.30 -35.34
N PRO A 674 28.60 -46.97 -36.48
CA PRO A 674 29.93 -47.55 -36.70
C PRO A 674 30.97 -46.45 -36.92
N MET A 675 32.09 -46.55 -36.21
CA MET A 675 33.27 -45.70 -36.39
C MET A 675 33.85 -45.84 -37.80
N GLY A 676 34.01 -44.71 -38.51
CA GLY A 676 34.74 -44.65 -39.77
C GLY A 676 35.01 -43.21 -40.23
N ASN A 677 36.24 -42.75 -39.96
CA ASN A 677 36.90 -41.54 -40.48
C ASN A 677 36.39 -40.16 -40.06
N THR A 678 37.13 -39.61 -39.11
CA THR A 678 37.31 -38.18 -38.79
C THR A 678 37.70 -37.34 -40.01
N ARG A 679 36.78 -36.51 -40.52
CA ARG A 679 37.02 -35.19 -41.15
C ARG A 679 35.68 -34.62 -41.68
N ASN A 680 35.18 -33.58 -41.00
CA ASN A 680 34.20 -32.54 -41.42
C ASN A 680 33.12 -32.27 -40.36
N ILE A 681 33.50 -31.54 -39.30
CA ILE A 681 32.57 -30.88 -38.36
C ILE A 681 32.12 -29.48 -38.89
N SER A 682 32.44 -29.14 -40.14
CA SER A 682 32.09 -27.84 -40.74
C SER A 682 30.87 -27.84 -41.66
N SER A 683 30.16 -28.96 -41.84
CA SER A 683 29.06 -29.07 -42.82
C SER A 683 27.65 -28.99 -42.22
N ILE A 684 27.48 -29.00 -40.90
CA ILE A 684 26.15 -29.01 -40.25
C ILE A 684 25.60 -27.58 -40.05
N ASN A 685 26.47 -26.56 -39.98
CA ASN A 685 26.04 -25.17 -39.84
C ASN A 685 25.52 -24.52 -41.14
N MET A 686 25.66 -25.17 -42.30
CA MET A 686 25.25 -24.60 -43.59
C MET A 686 23.84 -25.04 -44.05
N ALA A 687 23.18 -25.95 -43.34
CA ALA A 687 21.83 -26.43 -43.68
C ALA A 687 20.69 -25.75 -42.87
N MET A 688 21.02 -24.89 -41.89
CA MET A 688 20.02 -24.17 -41.09
C MET A 688 19.77 -22.73 -41.55
N GLU A 689 20.46 -22.23 -42.58
CA GLU A 689 20.31 -20.84 -43.09
C GLU A 689 19.50 -20.71 -44.39
N SER A 690 18.86 -21.77 -44.92
CA SER A 690 18.13 -21.69 -46.20
C SER A 690 16.61 -21.94 -46.16
N MET A 691 15.97 -21.91 -44.99
CA MET A 691 14.50 -21.93 -44.90
C MET A 691 13.94 -20.60 -44.39
N ALA A 692 14.22 -19.53 -45.13
CA ALA A 692 13.34 -18.36 -45.17
C ALA A 692 12.29 -18.62 -46.26
N VAL A 693 11.02 -18.75 -45.87
CA VAL A 693 9.90 -18.73 -46.82
C VAL A 693 9.02 -17.52 -46.55
N ASP A 694 8.96 -16.71 -47.60
CA ASP A 694 8.20 -15.49 -47.84
C ASP A 694 6.67 -15.71 -47.72
N PRO A 695 5.92 -14.86 -46.99
CA PRO A 695 4.48 -14.99 -46.84
C PRO A 695 3.73 -14.43 -48.06
N ALA A 696 3.84 -15.09 -49.22
CA ALA A 696 3.07 -14.74 -50.42
C ALA A 696 2.91 -15.92 -51.40
N ALA A 697 2.35 -17.05 -50.98
CA ALA A 697 1.92 -18.10 -51.93
C ALA A 697 0.78 -18.96 -51.35
N LEU A 698 -0.38 -18.34 -51.14
CA LEU A 698 -1.64 -19.02 -50.85
C LEU A 698 -2.51 -18.93 -52.11
N THR A 699 -2.35 -19.87 -53.04
CA THR A 699 -3.38 -20.17 -54.06
C THR A 699 -3.12 -21.51 -54.74
N ARG A 700 -4.17 -22.36 -54.73
CA ARG A 700 -4.51 -23.49 -55.63
C ARG A 700 -4.02 -24.90 -55.26
N THR A 701 -4.99 -25.73 -54.84
CA THR A 701 -5.40 -27.07 -55.37
C THR A 701 -4.28 -27.89 -56.07
N ASP A 702 -4.00 -29.14 -55.74
CA ASP A 702 -4.86 -30.30 -55.43
C ASP A 702 -4.32 -31.20 -54.31
#